data_AF-A0A1R3GZN4-F1
#
_entry.id   AF-A0A1R3GZN4-F1
#
_cell.length_a   1.000
_cell.length_b   1.000
_cell.length_c   1.000
_cell.angle_alpha   90.00
_cell.angle_beta   90.00
_cell.angle_gamma   90.00
#
_symmetry.space_group_name_H-M   'P 1'
#
loop_
_entity.id
_entity.type
_entity.pdbx_description
1 polymer ?
#
loop_
_entity_poly.entity_id
_entity_poly.type
_entity_poly.pdbx_seq_one_letter_code
_entity_poly.pdbx_strand_id
1 'polypeptide(L)'
;MDIISSIELDEQPQMLPPPPGTFVDREELIQHVGEFAVSQGYVVTIKQSKRDKVVVLGCDRGGVYRNRRKHVDESTAECIRRRKTGSRLTNCPFEVVGKKDDGLWVLTVKNGTHNHEPLKDIGEHPSARRFSEKEVLLIKEMTEAGLKPRQILKRLRQSNPDLLSTPKHVYNVKAKLRQGNMSVRNYKSLRPEKSAVRNNYLSVMEPSWRQRNPPRVPNLIGGRFVDSQSFASIDVINPATQEVVSQVPLTTNEELRAAVFAAKRAFSSWRNTPITTRQRIMFKFQELIQRDIDKLAMIITNEHGKALKDAYGDVLCGLEVVEHACGLATLQIGEFVSNVSDGVDSYSIREPLGVCAGICPFDFPAMIPLWMISIAVTCGNTFILKPSEEDPGAAVMLAELAVEAGLPNGVLNIVHGSDEIINAICDDDDIKAISFVGPNSAGTYVYSRASAKGKRVQCNIGAKNHAVVMPDASMDTTLNALVTAGFGRAGQKCMALSTVVFVGGLTPWEEKLVERAKAIKVQPGIEPDSDLGPVINKQAKEFICKLIQSSVESGARLVVDGRNIVVPGYEQGNFIGPTILSHVKPSMECYKEEIWGPVLLCMEADSIEEAIDIVNRNKYGNGASIFTTSGVAARKFQTEIEVGQVGINVPISVPLPFSCYTSSKPSFAGELSFDGKAGIQFYTQIKTVTQQWKDLGDNYMPAKNLRSGLRPPILASAGYRFSTATEFSHNQRNPPRVPNLIGGSFVDSKSTTTIDVTNPATQQVVSQVPLTTNEEFKAAVAAAKHAFPSWRNTPITTRQRVMLKLQELIRRDMDKLAKNITAEQGKTLKDAHGDVFRGLEVVEHACGMATLQMGEYVPNVSSGIDTYSIREPLGVCAGICPFNFPAMIPLWMFPVAVTCGNTFILKPSEKDPGASIILAELAMEAGLPDGVLNIVHGTNDIVNAICDDDDIRAISFVGSNTAGMHIYGRASAKGKRVQSNMGAKNHGIVMPDANKDAALNALVAAGFGAAGQRCMALSTVVFVGDSESWETELVERAKALKVNAGTEPDADLGPVISKEAKERICRLIQSGVDSGAKLLLDGRNIVVPGYEKGNFIGPTILSGVTADMECYKEEIFGPVLICMKADSLEEAINILNKNKYGNGAAIFTTSGAAARKFQTEIEAGQVGINVPIPVPLPFFSFTGSKASFAGDLNFYGKAGVNFYTQIKTITQQWKDLPTGSGVSLAMPTSQKL
;
A
#
# COMPACT_ATOMS: atom_id res chain seq x y z
N MET A 1 36.89 -24.12 -32.14
CA MET A 1 36.27 -25.19 -32.92
C MET A 1 34.89 -24.72 -33.30
N ASP A 2 34.75 -24.50 -34.60
CA ASP A 2 33.68 -23.81 -35.30
C ASP A 2 32.33 -24.54 -35.19
N ILE A 3 31.25 -23.76 -35.14
CA ILE A 3 30.10 -23.80 -36.07
C ILE A 3 29.32 -22.49 -35.84
N ILE A 4 29.55 -21.54 -36.75
CA ILE A 4 28.66 -20.40 -37.01
C ILE A 4 27.99 -20.74 -38.35
N SER A 5 26.67 -20.85 -38.37
CA SER A 5 25.89 -20.82 -39.61
C SER A 5 24.56 -20.09 -39.40
N SER A 6 24.55 -18.84 -39.83
CA SER A 6 23.54 -18.24 -40.71
C SER A 6 22.08 -18.68 -40.55
N ILE A 7 21.31 -17.84 -39.86
CA ILE A 7 19.92 -17.53 -40.21
C ILE A 7 19.86 -16.01 -40.36
N GLU A 8 20.10 -15.51 -41.57
CA GLU A 8 19.66 -14.18 -41.98
C GLU A 8 18.13 -14.27 -42.17
N LEU A 9 17.37 -13.72 -41.22
CA LEU A 9 15.98 -13.35 -41.45
C LEU A 9 16.00 -12.04 -42.25
N ASP A 10 15.70 -12.17 -43.53
CA ASP A 10 15.48 -11.08 -44.48
C ASP A 10 14.15 -10.36 -44.12
N GLU A 11 14.13 -9.62 -43.02
CA GLU A 11 13.01 -8.73 -42.68
C GLU A 11 13.13 -7.44 -43.51
N GLN A 12 12.44 -7.40 -44.65
CA GLN A 12 12.18 -6.14 -45.34
C GLN A 12 11.44 -5.18 -44.39
N PRO A 13 11.89 -3.92 -44.21
CA PRO A 13 11.23 -2.97 -43.31
C PRO A 13 9.82 -2.64 -43.80
N GLN A 14 8.81 -3.13 -43.07
CA GLN A 14 7.40 -2.89 -43.37
C GLN A 14 6.98 -1.52 -42.83
N MET A 15 6.44 -0.64 -43.68
CA MET A 15 5.90 0.66 -43.24
C MET A 15 4.70 0.46 -42.31
N LEU A 16 4.78 1.03 -41.12
CA LEU A 16 3.72 0.95 -40.12
C LEU A 16 2.73 2.13 -40.21
N PRO A 17 1.47 1.94 -39.78
CA PRO A 17 0.54 3.04 -39.54
C PRO A 17 0.89 3.80 -38.24
N PRO A 18 0.53 5.10 -38.13
CA PRO A 18 0.71 5.86 -36.91
C PRO A 18 -0.11 5.26 -35.76
N PRO A 19 0.42 5.27 -34.53
CA PRO A 19 -0.33 4.79 -33.37
C PRO A 19 -1.61 5.63 -33.19
N PRO A 20 -2.74 5.00 -32.80
CA PRO A 20 -3.95 5.73 -32.50
C PRO A 20 -3.72 6.70 -31.32
N GLY A 21 -4.39 7.85 -31.34
CA GLY A 21 -4.20 8.91 -30.34
C GLY A 21 -5.30 9.95 -30.34
N THR A 22 -5.33 10.77 -29.30
CA THR A 22 -6.25 11.90 -29.14
C THR A 22 -5.47 13.20 -29.08
N PHE A 23 -5.90 14.21 -29.84
CA PHE A 23 -5.20 15.47 -30.03
C PHE A 23 -6.09 16.64 -29.66
N VAL A 24 -5.49 17.71 -29.14
CA VAL A 24 -6.20 18.89 -28.64
C VAL A 24 -6.87 19.63 -29.80
N ASP A 25 -6.19 19.70 -30.94
CA ASP A 25 -6.71 20.30 -32.16
C ASP A 25 -6.40 19.49 -33.43
N ARG A 26 -6.95 19.98 -34.54
CA ARG A 26 -6.86 19.31 -35.85
C ARG A 26 -5.44 19.38 -36.40
N GLU A 27 -4.75 20.49 -36.17
CA GLU A 27 -3.40 20.75 -36.65
C GLU A 27 -2.39 19.82 -35.96
N GLU A 28 -2.52 19.61 -34.65
CA GLU A 28 -1.70 18.69 -33.87
C GLU A 28 -1.84 17.23 -34.36
N LEU A 29 -3.08 16.77 -34.62
CA LEU A 29 -3.32 15.44 -35.21
C LEU A 29 -2.62 15.28 -36.56
N ILE A 30 -2.75 16.28 -37.44
CA ILE A 30 -2.15 16.23 -38.78
C ILE A 30 -0.63 16.24 -38.69
N GLN A 31 -0.07 17.02 -37.77
CA GLN A 31 1.37 17.08 -37.53
C GLN A 31 1.90 15.74 -37.04
N HIS A 32 1.24 15.13 -36.04
CA HIS A 32 1.60 13.82 -35.51
C HIS A 32 1.63 12.74 -36.60
N VAL A 33 0.58 12.65 -37.41
CA VAL A 33 0.52 11.68 -38.52
C VAL A 33 1.58 11.97 -39.58
N GLY A 34 1.88 13.24 -39.84
CA GLY A 34 2.90 13.66 -40.80
C GLY A 34 4.33 13.33 -40.36
N GLU A 35 4.68 13.62 -39.10
CA GLU A 35 6.00 13.33 -38.53
C GLU A 35 6.25 11.83 -38.43
N PHE A 36 5.25 11.07 -37.98
CA PHE A 36 5.34 9.61 -37.93
C PHE A 36 5.58 9.03 -39.34
N ALA A 37 4.83 9.48 -40.33
CA ALA A 37 5.01 9.00 -41.70
C ALA A 37 6.40 9.28 -42.27
N VAL A 38 6.98 10.46 -41.97
CA VAL A 38 8.35 10.79 -42.36
C VAL A 38 9.35 9.82 -41.72
N SER A 39 9.17 9.47 -40.44
CA SER A 39 10.01 8.47 -39.77
C SER A 39 9.91 7.08 -40.39
N GLN A 40 8.79 6.76 -41.05
CA GLN A 40 8.54 5.49 -41.74
C GLN A 40 8.82 5.56 -43.25
N GLY A 41 9.37 6.67 -43.76
CA GLY A 41 9.74 6.82 -45.17
C GLY A 41 8.57 7.05 -46.14
N TYR A 42 7.46 7.65 -45.71
CA TYR A 42 6.38 8.05 -46.62
C TYR A 42 5.80 9.44 -46.27
N VAL A 43 5.07 10.03 -47.22
CA VAL A 43 4.43 11.35 -47.02
C VAL A 43 2.93 11.17 -46.95
N VAL A 44 2.27 11.83 -45.99
CA VAL A 44 0.81 11.82 -45.88
C VAL A 44 0.24 13.12 -46.41
N THR A 45 -0.89 13.04 -47.11
CA THR A 45 -1.65 14.20 -47.56
C THR A 45 -3.09 14.10 -47.11
N ILE A 46 -3.73 15.26 -46.99
CA ILE A 46 -5.16 15.34 -46.65
C ILE A 46 -5.97 14.90 -47.88
N LYS A 47 -6.57 13.72 -47.82
CA LYS A 47 -7.49 13.18 -48.85
C LYS A 47 -8.84 13.89 -48.79
N GLN A 48 -9.37 14.11 -47.59
CA GLN A 48 -10.66 14.77 -47.36
C GLN A 48 -10.63 15.51 -46.02
N SER A 49 -11.25 16.68 -45.91
CA SER A 49 -11.31 17.40 -44.63
C SER A 49 -12.56 18.26 -44.53
N LYS A 50 -13.25 18.16 -43.39
CA LYS A 50 -14.22 19.14 -42.89
C LYS A 50 -13.62 19.75 -41.64
N ARG A 51 -13.30 21.04 -41.72
CA ARG A 51 -12.42 21.78 -40.79
C ARG A 51 -12.70 21.50 -39.31
N ASP A 52 -13.97 21.31 -38.94
CA ASP A 52 -14.39 21.19 -37.53
C ASP A 52 -14.91 19.81 -37.11
N LYS A 53 -14.88 18.79 -37.99
CA LYS A 53 -15.51 17.49 -37.69
C LYS A 53 -14.68 16.26 -38.06
N VAL A 54 -14.04 16.23 -39.23
CA VAL A 54 -13.33 15.04 -39.73
C VAL A 54 -12.18 15.43 -40.66
N VAL A 55 -11.02 14.78 -40.54
CA VAL A 55 -9.92 14.83 -41.49
C VAL A 55 -9.50 13.41 -41.86
N VAL A 56 -9.37 13.15 -43.16
CA VAL A 56 -8.90 11.87 -43.71
C VAL A 56 -7.54 12.10 -44.33
N LEU A 57 -6.55 11.35 -43.86
CA LEU A 57 -5.16 11.43 -44.28
C LEU A 57 -4.79 10.13 -45.01
N GLY A 58 -4.07 10.23 -46.12
CA GLY A 58 -3.60 9.07 -46.86
C GLY A 58 -2.21 9.27 -47.46
N CYS A 59 -1.56 8.16 -47.80
CA CYS A 59 -0.18 8.18 -48.27
C CYS A 59 -0.10 8.72 -49.70
N ASP A 60 0.72 9.75 -49.89
CA ASP A 60 1.14 10.29 -51.17
C ASP A 60 2.48 9.69 -51.59
N ARG A 61 2.52 9.20 -52.82
CA ARG A 61 3.71 8.59 -53.43
C ARG A 61 4.44 9.55 -54.39
N GLY A 62 4.02 10.81 -54.48
CA GLY A 62 4.74 11.80 -55.29
C GLY A 62 4.71 11.52 -56.79
N GLY A 63 3.53 11.22 -57.36
CA GLY A 63 3.41 10.81 -58.77
C GLY A 63 3.97 11.82 -59.77
N VAL A 64 5.01 11.43 -60.51
CA VAL A 64 5.44 12.08 -61.76
C VAL A 64 4.34 11.90 -62.81
N TYR A 65 3.96 12.99 -63.50
CA TYR A 65 3.10 12.94 -64.68
C TYR A 65 3.76 11.98 -65.70
N ARG A 66 3.25 10.75 -65.87
CA ARG A 66 3.73 9.86 -66.94
C ARG A 66 3.48 10.56 -68.27
N ASN A 67 4.55 10.99 -68.93
CA ASN A 67 4.53 11.44 -70.31
C ASN A 67 3.91 10.33 -71.18
N ARG A 68 2.88 10.68 -71.96
CA ARG A 68 2.41 9.89 -73.09
C ARG A 68 3.55 9.82 -74.11
N ARG A 69 4.25 8.69 -74.19
CA ARG A 69 4.93 8.10 -75.37
C ARG A 69 6.16 7.29 -74.92
N LYS A 70 6.05 5.97 -74.92
CA LYS A 70 7.04 5.03 -75.47
C LYS A 70 6.41 3.64 -75.57
N HIS A 71 6.89 2.91 -76.57
CA HIS A 71 6.27 1.76 -77.22
C HIS A 71 6.03 0.56 -76.31
N VAL A 72 4.94 -0.14 -76.62
CA VAL A 72 4.60 -1.49 -76.17
C VAL A 72 5.57 -2.46 -76.85
N ASP A 73 6.17 -3.35 -76.07
CA ASP A 73 6.58 -4.66 -76.55
C ASP A 73 5.78 -5.72 -75.78
N GLU A 74 5.18 -6.61 -76.55
CA GLU A 74 4.24 -7.64 -76.13
C GLU A 74 4.99 -8.87 -75.62
N SER A 75 4.61 -9.39 -74.45
CA SER A 75 4.41 -10.83 -74.30
C SER A 75 3.69 -11.17 -72.99
N THR A 76 2.61 -11.93 -73.18
CA THR A 76 1.90 -12.81 -72.25
C THR A 76 0.97 -12.20 -71.19
N ALA A 77 -0.27 -12.69 -71.28
CA ALA A 77 -1.49 -12.21 -70.68
C ALA A 77 -1.80 -12.95 -69.38
N GLU A 78 -2.42 -12.25 -68.42
CA GLU A 78 -3.68 -12.72 -67.83
C GLU A 78 -4.48 -11.62 -67.09
N CYS A 79 -5.74 -11.53 -67.50
CA CYS A 79 -6.95 -11.08 -66.82
C CYS A 79 -7.15 -9.63 -66.30
N ILE A 80 -8.14 -8.97 -66.92
CA ILE A 80 -8.72 -7.66 -66.65
C ILE A 80 -9.85 -7.77 -65.60
N ARG A 81 -9.82 -6.96 -64.53
CA ARG A 81 -11.04 -6.50 -63.82
C ARG A 81 -10.99 -5.00 -63.44
N ARG A 82 -11.80 -4.23 -64.17
CA ARG A 82 -12.47 -2.92 -63.94
C ARG A 82 -11.91 -1.96 -62.85
N ARG A 83 -11.30 -0.86 -63.30
CA ARG A 83 -11.06 0.39 -62.55
C ARG A 83 -12.36 1.21 -62.41
N LYS A 84 -12.69 1.64 -61.18
CA LYS A 84 -13.55 2.80 -60.93
C LYS A 84 -12.71 4.08 -60.96
N THR A 85 -13.17 5.05 -61.72
CA THR A 85 -12.63 6.40 -61.88
C THR A 85 -12.96 7.23 -60.64
N GLY A 86 -11.94 7.68 -59.89
CA GLY A 86 -12.10 8.63 -58.79
C GLY A 86 -10.81 8.86 -58.02
N SER A 87 -10.32 10.10 -58.03
CA SER A 87 -9.09 10.62 -57.41
C SER A 87 -7.76 10.19 -58.04
N ARG A 88 -7.23 11.08 -58.89
CA ARG A 88 -5.80 11.16 -59.18
C ARG A 88 -5.14 11.79 -57.94
N LEU A 89 -4.11 11.13 -57.40
CA LEU A 89 -3.34 11.39 -56.15
C LEU A 89 -3.74 10.48 -54.98
N THR A 90 -3.37 9.19 -55.05
CA THR A 90 -3.06 8.24 -53.94
C THR A 90 -3.23 6.83 -54.48
N ASN A 91 -2.19 6.23 -55.07
CA ASN A 91 -2.22 4.80 -55.43
C ASN A 91 -1.87 3.89 -54.22
N CYS A 92 -1.86 4.44 -53.00
CA CYS A 92 -1.61 3.71 -51.76
C CYS A 92 -2.93 3.50 -50.97
N PRO A 93 -3.23 2.26 -50.51
CA PRO A 93 -4.46 1.96 -49.79
C PRO A 93 -4.47 2.50 -48.35
N PHE A 94 -3.32 2.98 -47.85
CA PHE A 94 -3.19 3.61 -46.54
C PHE A 94 -4.18 4.77 -46.35
N GLU A 95 -4.91 4.71 -45.24
CA GLU A 95 -5.90 5.72 -44.85
C GLU A 95 -6.10 5.74 -43.33
N VAL A 96 -5.97 6.92 -42.75
CA VAL A 96 -6.28 7.18 -41.34
C VAL A 96 -7.28 8.34 -41.25
N VAL A 97 -8.14 8.30 -40.24
CA VAL A 97 -9.24 9.26 -40.06
C VAL A 97 -9.12 9.88 -38.68
N GLY A 98 -8.99 11.20 -38.63
CA GLY A 98 -9.20 12.00 -37.44
C GLY A 98 -10.66 12.44 -37.35
N LYS A 99 -11.38 12.14 -36.28
CA LYS A 99 -12.77 12.60 -36.04
C LYS A 99 -12.83 13.37 -34.73
N LYS A 100 -13.55 14.49 -34.70
CA LYS A 100 -13.78 15.25 -33.47
C LYS A 100 -14.85 14.54 -32.62
N ASP A 101 -14.50 14.19 -31.39
CA ASP A 101 -15.34 13.50 -30.40
C ASP A 101 -15.12 14.14 -29.02
N ASP A 102 -16.20 14.55 -28.34
CA ASP A 102 -16.18 15.26 -27.05
C ASP A 102 -15.13 16.39 -26.92
N GLY A 103 -14.97 17.18 -27.99
CA GLY A 103 -14.07 18.34 -28.01
C GLY A 103 -12.64 18.05 -28.46
N LEU A 104 -12.22 16.78 -28.51
CA LEU A 104 -10.88 16.34 -28.93
C LEU A 104 -10.90 15.67 -30.30
N TRP A 105 -9.75 15.62 -30.99
CA TRP A 105 -9.58 14.92 -32.27
C TRP A 105 -9.04 13.51 -32.05
N VAL A 106 -9.82 12.49 -32.37
CA VAL A 106 -9.47 11.07 -32.22
C VAL A 106 -8.98 10.50 -33.55
N LEU A 107 -7.79 9.91 -33.59
CA LEU A 107 -7.21 9.25 -34.76
C LEU A 107 -7.56 7.75 -34.79
N THR A 108 -8.15 7.30 -35.90
CA THR A 108 -8.48 5.90 -36.16
C THR A 108 -7.81 5.44 -37.46
N VAL A 109 -7.10 4.31 -37.42
CA VAL A 109 -6.51 3.70 -38.62
C VAL A 109 -7.60 2.94 -39.36
N LYS A 110 -7.92 3.38 -40.58
CA LYS A 110 -8.96 2.76 -41.41
C LYS A 110 -8.37 1.68 -42.32
N ASN A 111 -7.16 1.91 -42.80
CA ASN A 111 -6.32 0.91 -43.47
C ASN A 111 -4.85 1.25 -43.24
N GLY A 112 -4.11 0.36 -42.57
CA GLY A 112 -2.69 0.53 -42.26
C GLY A 112 -1.73 -0.04 -43.30
N THR A 113 -2.24 -0.65 -44.37
CA THR A 113 -1.39 -1.31 -45.37
C THR A 113 -0.86 -0.32 -46.41
N HIS A 114 0.40 -0.53 -46.80
CA HIS A 114 1.03 0.14 -47.93
C HIS A 114 1.35 -0.89 -49.02
N ASN A 115 1.26 -0.50 -50.28
CA ASN A 115 1.56 -1.36 -51.43
C ASN A 115 2.87 -0.98 -52.14
N HIS A 116 3.78 -0.26 -51.45
CA HIS A 116 5.12 0.18 -51.91
C HIS A 116 6.12 -0.02 -50.78
N GLU A 117 7.41 0.14 -51.10
CA GLU A 117 8.50 0.27 -50.13
C GLU A 117 8.64 1.71 -49.60
N PRO A 118 9.29 1.90 -48.43
CA PRO A 118 9.67 3.22 -47.90
C PRO A 118 10.58 4.00 -48.87
N LEU A 119 10.44 5.33 -48.89
CA LEU A 119 11.37 6.24 -49.57
C LEU A 119 12.73 6.20 -48.86
N LYS A 120 13.81 5.97 -49.62
CA LYS A 120 15.19 5.94 -49.11
C LYS A 120 15.70 7.31 -48.66
N ASP A 121 15.23 8.38 -49.31
CA ASP A 121 15.46 9.77 -48.92
C ASP A 121 14.16 10.57 -49.09
N ILE A 122 13.66 11.16 -48.00
CA ILE A 122 12.43 11.97 -48.00
C ILE A 122 12.59 13.26 -48.84
N GLY A 123 13.83 13.73 -49.03
CA GLY A 123 14.20 14.89 -49.83
C GLY A 123 13.88 14.74 -51.33
N GLU A 124 13.73 13.51 -51.82
CA GLU A 124 13.36 13.22 -53.21
C GLU A 124 11.84 13.35 -53.47
N HIS A 125 11.01 13.45 -52.42
CA HIS A 125 9.56 13.60 -52.58
C HIS A 125 9.21 14.98 -53.20
N PRO A 126 8.31 15.07 -54.20
CA PRO A 126 7.99 16.34 -54.88
C PRO A 126 7.51 17.49 -53.98
N SER A 127 7.02 17.16 -52.78
CA SER A 127 6.53 18.07 -51.74
C SER A 127 7.61 18.53 -50.73
N ALA A 128 8.79 17.88 -50.71
CA ALA A 128 9.94 18.32 -49.92
C ALA A 128 10.52 19.61 -50.56
N ARG A 129 10.87 20.58 -49.71
CA ARG A 129 10.95 22.03 -49.99
C ARG A 129 11.69 22.46 -51.27
N ARG A 130 11.15 23.49 -51.96
CA ARG A 130 11.68 24.06 -53.22
C ARG A 130 11.95 25.59 -53.23
N PHE A 131 11.88 26.32 -52.10
CA PHE A 131 12.26 27.75 -52.04
C PHE A 131 13.09 28.04 -50.78
N SER A 132 14.19 28.78 -50.95
CA SER A 132 15.05 29.35 -49.91
C SER A 132 14.44 30.60 -49.27
N GLU A 133 14.97 31.02 -48.12
CA GLU A 133 14.53 32.23 -47.41
C GLU A 133 14.64 33.50 -48.29
N LYS A 134 15.74 33.62 -49.06
CA LYS A 134 15.93 34.70 -50.05
C LYS A 134 14.89 34.67 -51.16
N GLU A 135 14.51 33.49 -51.65
CA GLU A 135 13.48 33.36 -52.68
C GLU A 135 12.08 33.69 -52.14
N VAL A 136 11.79 33.40 -50.86
CA VAL A 136 10.51 33.78 -50.23
C VAL A 136 10.41 35.30 -50.05
N LEU A 137 11.51 35.99 -49.71
CA LEU A 137 11.59 37.47 -49.71
C LEU A 137 11.29 38.06 -51.09
N LEU A 138 11.95 37.54 -52.12
CA LEU A 138 11.71 37.93 -53.51
C LEU A 138 10.26 37.68 -53.94
N ILE A 139 9.66 36.57 -53.52
CA ILE A 139 8.22 36.29 -53.77
C ILE A 139 7.36 37.36 -53.10
N LYS A 140 7.68 37.81 -51.88
CA LYS A 140 6.95 38.86 -51.16
C LYS A 140 7.03 40.19 -51.89
N GLU A 141 8.22 40.67 -52.22
CA GLU A 141 8.43 41.93 -52.94
C GLU A 141 7.72 41.94 -54.31
N MET A 142 7.88 40.87 -55.10
CA MET A 142 7.20 40.75 -56.39
C MET A 142 5.69 40.59 -56.25
N THR A 143 5.21 40.10 -55.11
CA THR A 143 3.77 40.00 -54.81
C THR A 143 3.18 41.36 -54.49
N GLU A 144 3.89 42.18 -53.71
CA GLU A 144 3.53 43.55 -53.36
C GLU A 144 3.58 44.46 -54.61
N ALA A 145 4.51 44.20 -55.53
CA ALA A 145 4.57 44.84 -56.85
C ALA A 145 3.50 44.33 -57.87
N GLY A 146 2.56 43.48 -57.44
CA GLY A 146 1.42 43.06 -58.26
C GLY A 146 1.67 41.93 -59.26
N LEU A 147 2.83 41.27 -59.26
CA LEU A 147 3.13 40.20 -60.24
C LEU A 147 2.30 38.93 -60.01
N LYS A 148 1.86 38.29 -61.11
CA LYS A 148 1.17 36.99 -61.06
C LYS A 148 2.16 35.85 -60.75
N PRO A 149 1.72 34.75 -60.10
CA PRO A 149 2.59 33.62 -59.73
C PRO A 149 3.46 33.05 -60.85
N ARG A 150 2.96 33.03 -62.10
CA ARG A 150 3.73 32.60 -63.28
C ARG A 150 4.90 33.55 -63.61
N GLN A 151 4.71 34.86 -63.42
CA GLN A 151 5.73 35.88 -63.67
C GLN A 151 6.80 35.86 -62.58
N ILE A 152 6.38 35.70 -61.32
CA ILE A 152 7.27 35.54 -60.16
C ILE A 152 8.15 34.30 -60.36
N LEU A 153 7.55 33.15 -60.70
CA LEU A 153 8.29 31.93 -60.95
C LEU A 153 9.26 32.05 -62.13
N LYS A 154 8.85 32.75 -63.20
CA LYS A 154 9.74 33.02 -64.35
C LYS A 154 10.96 33.84 -63.93
N ARG A 155 10.79 34.86 -63.07
CA ARG A 155 11.90 35.67 -62.53
C ARG A 155 12.79 34.89 -61.57
N LEU A 156 12.22 34.11 -60.66
CA LEU A 156 13.00 33.27 -59.75
C LEU A 156 13.87 32.24 -60.51
N ARG A 157 13.36 31.73 -61.66
CA ARG A 157 14.13 30.84 -62.53
C ARG A 157 15.25 31.53 -63.32
N GLN A 158 15.23 32.85 -63.44
CA GLN A 158 16.37 33.58 -64.02
C GLN A 158 17.54 33.64 -63.04
N SER A 159 17.26 33.75 -61.73
CA SER A 159 18.27 33.73 -60.67
C SER A 159 18.65 32.32 -60.19
N ASN A 160 17.78 31.33 -60.40
CA ASN A 160 17.99 29.92 -60.02
C ASN A 160 17.38 28.98 -61.09
N PRO A 161 18.15 28.62 -62.14
CA PRO A 161 17.67 27.80 -63.25
C PRO A 161 17.17 26.40 -62.82
N ASP A 162 17.74 25.86 -61.73
CA ASP A 162 17.45 24.53 -61.21
C ASP A 162 16.17 24.49 -60.33
N LEU A 163 15.45 25.61 -60.24
CA LEU A 163 14.25 25.74 -59.44
C LEU A 163 13.08 24.91 -60.00
N LEU A 164 12.85 23.74 -59.41
CA LEU A 164 11.77 22.81 -59.76
C LEU A 164 10.36 23.30 -59.38
N SER A 165 10.22 24.44 -58.70
CA SER A 165 8.93 24.99 -58.25
C SER A 165 7.94 25.26 -59.39
N THR A 166 6.63 25.27 -59.07
CA THR A 166 5.53 25.52 -60.02
C THR A 166 4.69 26.73 -59.59
N PRO A 167 3.85 27.31 -60.46
CA PRO A 167 3.05 28.49 -60.11
C PRO A 167 2.12 28.27 -58.90
N LYS A 168 1.70 27.02 -58.65
CA LYS A 168 0.91 26.63 -57.47
C LYS A 168 1.69 26.79 -56.17
N HIS A 169 2.99 26.49 -56.19
CA HIS A 169 3.87 26.67 -55.03
C HIS A 169 4.02 28.16 -54.67
N VAL A 170 4.22 29.01 -55.67
CA VAL A 170 4.24 30.48 -55.47
C VAL A 170 2.88 30.97 -54.96
N TYR A 171 1.77 30.45 -55.48
CA TYR A 171 0.42 30.81 -55.01
C TYR A 171 0.22 30.50 -53.52
N ASN A 172 0.67 29.33 -53.04
CA ASN A 172 0.58 28.95 -51.64
C ASN A 172 1.41 29.88 -50.74
N VAL A 173 2.60 30.27 -51.17
CA VAL A 173 3.42 31.28 -50.47
C VAL A 173 2.72 32.64 -50.45
N LYS A 174 2.14 33.09 -51.57
CA LYS A 174 1.33 34.33 -51.65
C LYS A 174 0.09 34.32 -50.77
N ALA A 175 -0.52 33.15 -50.56
CA ALA A 175 -1.70 33.01 -49.71
C ALA A 175 -1.32 33.14 -48.23
N LYS A 176 -0.22 32.50 -47.81
CA LYS A 176 0.30 32.60 -46.44
C LYS A 176 0.81 33.99 -46.09
N LEU A 177 1.51 34.67 -47.01
CA LEU A 177 1.97 36.06 -46.82
C LEU A 177 0.81 37.07 -46.67
N ARG A 178 -0.35 36.82 -47.29
CA ARG A 178 -1.54 37.70 -47.18
C ARG A 178 -2.32 37.56 -45.88
N GLN A 179 -2.10 36.49 -45.11
CA GLN A 179 -2.85 36.20 -43.87
C GLN A 179 -2.20 36.83 -42.62
N GLY A 180 -1.18 37.69 -42.76
CA GLY A 180 -0.59 38.47 -41.66
C GLY A 180 0.26 37.68 -40.64
N ASN A 181 0.16 36.34 -40.61
CA ASN A 181 0.73 35.50 -39.55
C ASN A 181 2.19 35.04 -39.76
N MET A 182 3.02 35.69 -40.58
CA MET A 182 4.42 35.24 -40.78
C MET A 182 5.42 36.38 -41.05
N SER A 183 6.44 36.52 -40.18
CA SER A 183 7.69 37.23 -40.51
C SER A 183 8.64 36.29 -41.27
N VAL A 184 9.41 36.83 -42.21
CA VAL A 184 10.29 36.06 -43.13
C VAL A 184 11.24 35.10 -42.38
N ARG A 185 11.67 35.45 -41.16
CA ARG A 185 12.56 34.64 -40.31
C ARG A 185 11.98 33.27 -39.90
N ASN A 186 10.67 33.05 -39.98
CA ASN A 186 10.03 31.81 -39.54
C ASN A 186 9.94 30.72 -40.63
N TYR A 187 10.57 30.91 -41.80
CA TYR A 187 10.66 29.86 -42.82
C TYR A 187 11.86 28.93 -42.58
N LYS A 188 11.97 28.31 -41.38
CA LYS A 188 13.05 27.33 -41.07
C LYS A 188 13.03 26.18 -42.06
N SER A 189 14.03 26.09 -42.94
CA SER A 189 14.25 25.04 -43.95
C SER A 189 14.30 23.63 -43.35
N LEU A 190 13.57 22.69 -43.93
CA LEU A 190 13.88 21.27 -43.81
C LEU A 190 15.01 21.02 -44.83
N ARG A 191 16.27 21.17 -44.41
CA ARG A 191 17.34 20.40 -45.04
C ARG A 191 17.31 19.03 -44.37
N PRO A 192 17.23 17.91 -45.10
CA PRO A 192 17.66 16.64 -44.55
C PRO A 192 19.14 16.79 -44.21
N GLU A 193 19.55 16.54 -42.98
CA GLU A 193 20.95 16.18 -42.76
C GLU A 193 21.23 14.94 -43.60
N LYS A 194 22.32 15.00 -44.38
CA LYS A 194 22.82 13.88 -45.16
C LYS A 194 22.95 12.67 -44.24
N SER A 195 22.52 11.51 -44.74
CA SER A 195 22.78 10.20 -44.18
C SER A 195 24.20 10.11 -43.59
N ALA A 196 24.29 10.11 -42.26
CA ALA A 196 25.52 9.78 -41.57
C ALA A 196 25.83 8.31 -41.84
N VAL A 197 27.07 8.10 -42.28
CA VAL A 197 27.73 6.81 -42.45
C VAL A 197 27.58 5.99 -41.16
N ARG A 198 27.21 4.72 -41.30
CA ARG A 198 27.31 3.70 -40.24
C ARG A 198 28.74 3.68 -39.70
N ASN A 199 28.96 4.23 -38.51
CA ASN A 199 29.72 3.63 -37.40
C ASN A 199 29.94 4.63 -36.25
N ASN A 200 29.84 4.08 -35.03
CA ASN A 200 30.25 4.58 -33.72
C ASN A 200 29.22 5.37 -32.88
N TYR A 201 28.81 4.70 -31.79
CA TYR A 201 28.23 5.18 -30.53
C TYR A 201 27.11 6.24 -30.60
N LEU A 202 25.88 5.80 -30.33
CA LEU A 202 24.74 6.67 -30.00
C LEU A 202 25.08 7.52 -28.76
N SER A 203 25.46 8.79 -28.96
CA SER A 203 25.24 9.81 -27.93
C SER A 203 23.76 10.17 -27.94
N VAL A 204 23.02 9.75 -26.91
CA VAL A 204 21.69 10.28 -26.62
C VAL A 204 21.86 11.79 -26.44
N MET A 205 21.18 12.63 -27.25
CA MET A 205 21.14 14.07 -26.97
C MET A 205 20.59 14.27 -25.56
N GLU A 206 21.31 15.01 -24.72
CA GLU A 206 20.86 15.25 -23.34
C GLU A 206 19.48 15.92 -23.31
N PRO A 207 18.59 15.52 -22.38
CA PRO A 207 17.28 16.12 -22.19
C PRO A 207 17.37 17.65 -22.07
N SER A 208 16.41 18.40 -22.63
CA SER A 208 16.44 19.86 -22.69
C SER A 208 16.56 20.57 -21.34
N TRP A 209 16.17 19.90 -20.24
CA TRP A 209 16.29 20.42 -18.88
C TRP A 209 17.73 20.40 -18.34
N ARG A 210 18.58 19.48 -18.82
CA ARG A 210 20.03 19.41 -18.51
C ARG A 210 20.86 20.44 -19.28
N GLN A 211 20.27 21.05 -20.31
CA GLN A 211 20.93 22.06 -21.15
C GLN A 211 20.89 23.49 -20.54
N ARG A 212 20.17 23.69 -19.42
CA ARG A 212 20.19 24.96 -18.66
C ARG A 212 21.38 24.98 -17.69
N ASN A 213 21.89 26.16 -17.37
CA ASN A 213 22.95 26.33 -16.37
C ASN A 213 22.56 27.39 -15.33
N PRO A 214 22.29 27.02 -14.06
CA PRO A 214 22.21 25.65 -13.55
C PRO A 214 21.02 24.87 -14.16
N PRO A 215 21.11 23.54 -14.29
CA PRO A 215 19.99 22.68 -14.68
C PRO A 215 18.79 22.86 -13.75
N ARG A 216 17.58 22.85 -14.31
CA ARG A 216 16.35 22.89 -13.51
C ARG A 216 15.71 21.51 -13.51
N VAL A 217 15.51 20.94 -12.32
CA VAL A 217 15.01 19.57 -12.16
C VAL A 217 13.54 19.50 -12.60
N PRO A 218 13.17 18.59 -13.52
CA PRO A 218 11.78 18.47 -13.99
C PRO A 218 10.92 17.64 -13.04
N ASN A 219 9.61 17.85 -13.11
CA ASN A 219 8.62 16.87 -12.63
C ASN A 219 8.46 15.74 -13.67
N LEU A 220 8.10 14.53 -13.25
CA LEU A 220 7.64 13.46 -14.14
C LEU A 220 6.13 13.31 -13.97
N ILE A 221 5.35 13.72 -14.97
CA ILE A 221 3.88 13.66 -14.92
C ILE A 221 3.37 12.95 -16.16
N GLY A 222 2.67 11.83 -15.98
CA GLY A 222 2.05 11.09 -17.08
C GLY A 222 3.07 10.57 -18.11
N GLY A 223 4.27 10.20 -17.66
CA GLY A 223 5.35 9.71 -18.53
C GLY A 223 6.10 10.79 -19.30
N ARG A 224 5.91 12.08 -18.97
CA ARG A 224 6.66 13.20 -19.57
C ARG A 224 7.40 13.96 -18.50
N PHE A 225 8.62 14.36 -18.80
CA PHE A 225 9.36 15.32 -18.00
C PHE A 225 8.83 16.73 -18.29
N VAL A 226 8.31 17.40 -17.27
CA VAL A 226 7.61 18.68 -17.36
C VAL A 226 8.31 19.69 -16.45
N ASP A 227 8.62 20.86 -16.99
CA ASP A 227 9.08 22.00 -16.19
C ASP A 227 7.94 22.50 -15.31
N SER A 228 8.22 22.73 -14.02
CA SER A 228 7.20 23.32 -13.15
C SER A 228 6.86 24.76 -13.57
N GLN A 229 5.57 25.08 -13.49
CA GLN A 229 5.01 26.43 -13.69
C GLN A 229 5.38 27.40 -12.56
N SER A 230 5.74 26.88 -11.39
CA SER A 230 6.25 27.70 -10.29
C SER A 230 7.53 28.39 -10.72
N PHE A 231 7.77 29.63 -10.29
CA PHE A 231 9.07 30.28 -10.43
C PHE A 231 9.95 30.08 -9.19
N ALA A 232 9.37 29.57 -8.09
CA ALA A 232 10.10 29.28 -6.87
C ALA A 232 10.87 27.97 -7.02
N SER A 233 12.11 27.96 -6.55
CA SER A 233 12.98 26.79 -6.54
C SER A 233 13.91 26.82 -5.33
N ILE A 234 14.42 25.66 -4.98
CA ILE A 234 15.50 25.48 -4.00
C ILE A 234 16.77 25.13 -4.81
N ASP A 235 17.89 25.72 -4.42
CA ASP A 235 19.19 25.39 -5.01
C ASP A 235 19.70 24.07 -4.42
N VAL A 236 20.10 23.15 -5.30
CA VAL A 236 20.82 21.93 -4.95
C VAL A 236 22.30 22.27 -4.91
N ILE A 237 22.91 22.22 -3.74
CA ILE A 237 24.27 22.71 -3.50
C ILE A 237 25.23 21.53 -3.35
N ASN A 238 26.34 21.54 -4.09
CA ASN A 238 27.41 20.58 -3.85
C ASN A 238 28.05 20.84 -2.48
N PRO A 239 27.99 19.91 -1.52
CA PRO A 239 28.46 20.16 -0.16
C PRO A 239 29.98 20.30 -0.04
N ALA A 240 30.76 19.82 -1.00
CA ALA A 240 32.21 19.99 -1.01
C ALA A 240 32.61 21.37 -1.54
N THR A 241 31.99 21.84 -2.64
CA THR A 241 32.38 23.10 -3.31
C THR A 241 31.54 24.31 -2.91
N GLN A 242 30.33 24.10 -2.37
CA GLN A 242 29.28 25.10 -2.16
C GLN A 242 28.72 25.73 -3.44
N GLU A 243 28.96 25.11 -4.60
CA GLU A 243 28.41 25.56 -5.89
C GLU A 243 27.01 24.98 -6.13
N VAL A 244 26.16 25.73 -6.83
CA VAL A 244 24.82 25.28 -7.23
C VAL A 244 24.96 24.28 -8.39
N VAL A 245 24.54 23.04 -8.15
CA VAL A 245 24.57 21.93 -9.13
C VAL A 245 23.31 21.91 -9.96
N SER A 246 22.15 22.13 -9.35
CA SER A 246 20.85 22.19 -10.03
C SER A 246 19.84 23.01 -9.21
N GLN A 247 18.66 23.27 -9.77
CA GLN A 247 17.56 23.95 -9.08
C GLN A 247 16.30 23.08 -9.11
N VAL A 248 15.78 22.75 -7.93
CA VAL A 248 14.56 21.95 -7.79
C VAL A 248 13.34 22.87 -7.62
N PRO A 249 12.28 22.75 -8.43
CA PRO A 249 11.12 23.61 -8.32
C PRO A 249 10.26 23.28 -7.10
N LEU A 250 9.64 24.30 -6.52
CA LEU A 250 8.50 24.11 -5.61
C LEU A 250 7.23 23.91 -6.44
N THR A 251 6.93 22.64 -6.75
CA THR A 251 5.75 22.21 -7.55
C THR A 251 4.46 22.79 -6.99
N THR A 252 3.50 23.07 -7.88
CA THR A 252 2.19 23.56 -7.46
C THR A 252 1.23 22.41 -7.09
N ASN A 253 0.21 22.71 -6.29
CA ASN A 253 -0.87 21.76 -5.99
C ASN A 253 -1.61 21.29 -7.26
N GLU A 254 -1.68 22.10 -8.32
CA GLU A 254 -2.28 21.71 -9.60
C GLU A 254 -1.45 20.65 -10.32
N GLU A 255 -0.12 20.77 -10.27
CA GLU A 255 0.80 19.80 -10.83
C GLU A 255 0.76 18.47 -10.07
N LEU A 256 0.66 18.51 -8.73
CA LEU A 256 0.42 17.31 -7.93
C LEU A 256 -0.91 16.64 -8.32
N ARG A 257 -2.01 17.41 -8.43
CA ARG A 257 -3.31 16.86 -8.87
C ARG A 257 -3.22 16.24 -10.26
N ALA A 258 -2.45 16.83 -11.17
CA ALA A 258 -2.20 16.27 -12.49
C ALA A 258 -1.43 14.94 -12.41
N ALA A 259 -0.44 14.83 -11.52
CA ALA A 259 0.29 13.59 -11.26
C ALA A 259 -0.62 12.49 -10.68
N VAL A 260 -1.43 12.83 -9.67
CA VAL A 260 -2.42 11.91 -9.07
C VAL A 260 -3.45 11.46 -10.10
N PHE A 261 -3.96 12.38 -10.92
CA PHE A 261 -4.88 12.05 -12.01
C PHE A 261 -4.26 11.11 -13.04
N ALA A 262 -3.01 11.35 -13.44
CA ALA A 262 -2.28 10.49 -14.36
C ALA A 262 -2.08 9.07 -13.77
N ALA A 263 -1.71 8.98 -12.49
CA ALA A 263 -1.58 7.72 -11.77
C ALA A 263 -2.90 6.95 -11.71
N LYS A 264 -3.98 7.61 -11.28
CA LYS A 264 -5.32 7.02 -11.21
C LYS A 264 -5.80 6.50 -12.56
N ARG A 265 -5.54 7.25 -13.64
CA ARG A 265 -5.90 6.84 -15.01
C ARG A 265 -5.10 5.61 -15.46
N ALA A 266 -3.81 5.53 -15.12
CA ALA A 266 -2.96 4.40 -15.49
C ALA A 266 -3.26 3.12 -14.67
N PHE A 267 -3.78 3.28 -13.44
CA PHE A 267 -3.98 2.18 -12.50
C PHE A 267 -4.81 1.03 -13.06
N SER A 268 -5.96 1.29 -13.69
CA SER A 268 -6.85 0.23 -14.19
C SER A 268 -6.19 -0.66 -15.25
N SER A 269 -5.41 -0.05 -16.17
CA SER A 269 -4.63 -0.81 -17.15
C SER A 269 -3.45 -1.54 -16.52
N TRP A 270 -2.80 -0.92 -15.54
CA TRP A 270 -1.60 -1.47 -14.92
C TRP A 270 -1.89 -2.66 -14.01
N ARG A 271 -2.91 -2.58 -13.16
CA ARG A 271 -3.34 -3.72 -12.31
C ARG A 271 -3.69 -4.97 -13.11
N ASN A 272 -4.22 -4.78 -14.33
CA ASN A 272 -4.62 -5.84 -15.24
C ASN A 272 -3.49 -6.32 -16.17
N THR A 273 -2.35 -5.64 -16.17
CA THR A 273 -1.17 -6.09 -16.91
C THR A 273 -0.65 -7.38 -16.28
N PRO A 274 -0.40 -8.47 -17.05
CA PRO A 274 0.08 -9.73 -16.50
C PRO A 274 1.32 -9.55 -15.64
N ILE A 275 1.38 -10.26 -14.51
CA ILE A 275 2.50 -10.16 -13.54
C ILE A 275 3.86 -10.44 -14.19
N THR A 276 3.90 -11.38 -15.15
CA THR A 276 5.10 -11.71 -15.94
C THR A 276 5.55 -10.56 -16.85
N THR A 277 4.62 -9.75 -17.36
CA THR A 277 4.96 -8.54 -18.12
C THR A 277 5.51 -7.46 -17.19
N ARG A 278 4.90 -7.25 -16.01
CA ARG A 278 5.43 -6.31 -15.00
C ARG A 278 6.84 -6.72 -14.55
N GLN A 279 7.06 -8.02 -14.34
CA GLN A 279 8.34 -8.61 -13.99
C GLN A 279 9.42 -8.38 -15.07
N ARG A 280 9.09 -8.54 -16.36
CA ARG A 280 10.03 -8.27 -17.46
C ARG A 280 10.49 -6.81 -17.50
N ILE A 281 9.60 -5.87 -17.16
CA ILE A 281 9.96 -4.45 -17.03
C ILE A 281 10.98 -4.28 -15.89
N MET A 282 10.80 -4.96 -14.75
CA MET A 282 11.77 -4.91 -13.65
C MET A 282 13.13 -5.52 -14.02
N PHE A 283 13.17 -6.63 -14.77
CA PHE A 283 14.43 -7.17 -15.30
C PHE A 283 15.14 -6.17 -16.21
N LYS A 284 14.39 -5.46 -17.07
CA LYS A 284 14.98 -4.42 -17.92
C LYS A 284 15.47 -3.23 -17.09
N PHE A 285 14.69 -2.83 -16.09
CA PHE A 285 15.05 -1.74 -15.18
C PHE A 285 16.35 -2.06 -14.41
N GLN A 286 16.49 -3.28 -13.91
CA GLN A 286 17.71 -3.79 -13.28
C GLN A 286 18.92 -3.65 -14.23
N GLU A 287 18.81 -4.13 -15.47
CA GLU A 287 19.87 -4.04 -16.48
C GLU A 287 20.28 -2.58 -16.74
N LEU A 288 19.31 -1.67 -16.83
CA LEU A 288 19.54 -0.25 -17.09
C LEU A 288 20.20 0.47 -15.90
N ILE A 289 19.81 0.16 -14.66
CA ILE A 289 20.48 0.66 -13.46
C ILE A 289 21.94 0.19 -13.46
N GLN A 290 22.18 -1.09 -13.76
CA GLN A 290 23.55 -1.63 -13.79
C GLN A 290 24.40 -0.99 -14.90
N ARG A 291 23.80 -0.70 -16.08
CA ARG A 291 24.45 -0.01 -17.19
C ARG A 291 24.92 1.39 -16.79
N ASP A 292 24.08 2.13 -16.06
CA ASP A 292 24.31 3.54 -15.74
C ASP A 292 24.72 3.77 -14.28
N ILE A 293 25.20 2.73 -13.59
CA ILE A 293 25.55 2.79 -12.17
C ILE A 293 26.60 3.86 -11.86
N ASP A 294 27.59 4.05 -12.74
CA ASP A 294 28.63 5.07 -12.59
C ASP A 294 28.03 6.48 -12.60
N LYS A 295 27.05 6.72 -13.47
CA LYS A 295 26.37 8.03 -13.57
C LYS A 295 25.53 8.29 -12.32
N LEU A 296 24.80 7.28 -11.84
CA LEU A 296 24.03 7.37 -10.60
C LEU A 296 24.96 7.67 -9.41
N ALA A 297 26.06 6.92 -9.26
CA ALA A 297 27.02 7.12 -8.18
C ALA A 297 27.66 8.52 -8.22
N MET A 298 27.97 9.04 -9.40
CA MET A 298 28.49 10.40 -9.57
C MET A 298 27.45 11.49 -9.23
N ILE A 299 26.18 11.31 -9.60
CA ILE A 299 25.12 12.26 -9.23
C ILE A 299 24.98 12.32 -7.70
N ILE A 300 24.92 11.16 -7.03
CA ILE A 300 24.84 11.07 -5.57
C ILE A 300 26.06 11.74 -4.93
N THR A 301 27.26 11.47 -5.45
CA THR A 301 28.50 12.06 -4.94
C THR A 301 28.50 13.59 -5.07
N ASN A 302 27.98 14.13 -6.17
CA ASN A 302 27.96 15.57 -6.42
C ASN A 302 26.89 16.32 -5.62
N GLU A 303 25.68 15.76 -5.50
CA GLU A 303 24.57 16.41 -4.79
C GLU A 303 24.62 16.13 -3.28
N HIS A 304 24.91 14.91 -2.86
CA HIS A 304 24.95 14.54 -1.43
C HIS A 304 26.36 14.68 -0.81
N GLY A 305 27.43 14.49 -1.58
CA GLY A 305 28.80 14.52 -1.06
C GLY A 305 29.35 13.20 -0.54
N LYS A 306 28.61 12.09 -0.61
CA LYS A 306 29.15 10.78 -0.19
C LYS A 306 30.40 10.42 -0.99
N ALA A 307 31.32 9.67 -0.38
CA ALA A 307 32.44 9.09 -1.12
C ALA A 307 31.91 8.19 -2.26
N LEU A 308 32.62 8.14 -3.39
CA LEU A 308 32.15 7.41 -4.57
C LEU A 308 31.85 5.93 -4.27
N LYS A 309 32.70 5.27 -3.46
CA LYS A 309 32.48 3.88 -2.97
C LYS A 309 31.17 3.71 -2.21
N ASP A 310 30.78 4.72 -1.44
CA ASP A 310 29.56 4.72 -0.64
C ASP A 310 28.33 4.94 -1.53
N ALA A 311 28.46 5.79 -2.55
CA ALA A 311 27.43 6.03 -3.56
C ALA A 311 27.15 4.79 -4.41
N TYR A 312 28.18 4.02 -4.81
CA TYR A 312 27.97 2.69 -5.41
C TYR A 312 27.19 1.77 -4.48
N GLY A 313 27.56 1.72 -3.20
CA GLY A 313 26.85 0.92 -2.21
C GLY A 313 25.38 1.36 -2.02
N ASP A 314 25.05 2.64 -2.19
CA ASP A 314 23.68 3.17 -2.17
C ASP A 314 22.85 2.57 -3.32
N VAL A 315 23.38 2.64 -4.54
CA VAL A 315 22.70 2.11 -5.74
C VAL A 315 22.58 0.59 -5.69
N LEU A 316 23.64 -0.12 -5.30
CA LEU A 316 23.65 -1.59 -5.21
C LEU A 316 22.62 -2.12 -4.20
N CYS A 317 22.52 -1.50 -3.01
CA CYS A 317 21.51 -1.90 -2.02
C CYS A 317 20.08 -1.66 -2.53
N GLY A 318 19.85 -0.60 -3.31
CA GLY A 318 18.57 -0.39 -3.98
C GLY A 318 18.30 -1.43 -5.08
N LEU A 319 19.34 -1.81 -5.84
CA LEU A 319 19.26 -2.80 -6.90
C LEU A 319 18.88 -4.19 -6.38
N GLU A 320 19.36 -4.60 -5.21
CA GLU A 320 18.95 -5.86 -4.56
C GLU A 320 17.41 -5.93 -4.36
N VAL A 321 16.74 -4.80 -4.09
CA VAL A 321 15.26 -4.77 -3.99
C VAL A 321 14.59 -4.87 -5.36
N VAL A 322 15.19 -4.30 -6.42
CA VAL A 322 14.73 -4.51 -7.79
C VAL A 322 14.85 -5.99 -8.18
N GLU A 323 15.96 -6.64 -7.83
CA GLU A 323 16.18 -8.07 -8.03
C GLU A 323 15.13 -8.92 -7.28
N HIS A 324 14.81 -8.53 -6.05
CA HIS A 324 13.74 -9.16 -5.30
C HIS A 324 12.37 -8.95 -5.97
N ALA A 325 12.10 -7.75 -6.49
CA ALA A 325 10.90 -7.46 -7.26
C ALA A 325 10.82 -8.28 -8.56
N CYS A 326 11.95 -8.61 -9.18
CA CYS A 326 12.00 -9.56 -10.30
C CYS A 326 11.53 -10.96 -9.88
N GLY A 327 11.53 -11.35 -8.61
CA GLY A 327 10.97 -12.61 -8.11
C GLY A 327 9.49 -12.56 -7.70
N LEU A 328 8.86 -11.38 -7.71
CA LEU A 328 7.60 -11.11 -6.99
C LEU A 328 6.39 -11.93 -7.48
N ALA A 329 6.47 -12.52 -8.68
CA ALA A 329 5.41 -13.37 -9.22
C ALA A 329 5.05 -14.55 -8.31
N THR A 330 6.03 -15.13 -7.61
CA THR A 330 5.81 -16.22 -6.65
C THR A 330 5.27 -15.71 -5.31
N LEU A 331 5.55 -14.47 -4.95
CA LEU A 331 5.17 -13.87 -3.66
C LEU A 331 3.74 -13.32 -3.64
N GLN A 332 3.13 -13.08 -4.81
CA GLN A 332 1.71 -12.69 -4.93
C GLN A 332 0.74 -13.88 -5.00
N ILE A 333 1.23 -15.12 -4.93
CA ILE A 333 0.39 -16.32 -4.97
C ILE A 333 -0.57 -16.31 -3.77
N GLY A 334 -1.85 -16.52 -4.08
CA GLY A 334 -2.93 -16.61 -3.10
C GLY A 334 -2.95 -17.94 -2.34
N GLU A 335 -3.86 -18.06 -1.39
CA GLU A 335 -4.13 -19.31 -0.67
C GLU A 335 -5.45 -19.90 -1.17
N PHE A 336 -5.53 -21.22 -1.27
CA PHE A 336 -6.74 -21.95 -1.70
C PHE A 336 -6.98 -23.13 -0.77
N VAL A 337 -8.24 -23.29 -0.36
CA VAL A 337 -8.71 -24.46 0.39
C VAL A 337 -9.98 -24.95 -0.28
N SER A 338 -9.93 -26.18 -0.78
CA SER A 338 -11.11 -26.85 -1.33
C SER A 338 -12.01 -27.41 -0.23
N ASN A 339 -13.30 -27.48 -0.52
CA ASN A 339 -14.31 -28.16 0.31
C ASN A 339 -14.26 -27.74 1.78
N VAL A 340 -14.15 -26.42 2.03
CA VAL A 340 -14.20 -25.83 3.38
C VAL A 340 -15.53 -26.11 4.09
N SER A 341 -16.57 -26.32 3.29
CA SER A 341 -17.86 -26.90 3.64
C SER A 341 -18.34 -27.68 2.41
N ASP A 342 -19.35 -28.54 2.57
CA ASP A 342 -19.90 -29.36 1.47
C ASP A 342 -20.20 -28.54 0.20
N GLY A 343 -19.40 -28.79 -0.85
CA GLY A 343 -19.47 -28.10 -2.14
C GLY A 343 -19.07 -26.62 -2.09
N VAL A 344 -18.29 -26.18 -1.11
CA VAL A 344 -17.83 -24.78 -0.97
C VAL A 344 -16.31 -24.73 -0.93
N ASP A 345 -15.73 -23.94 -1.84
CA ASP A 345 -14.30 -23.62 -1.85
C ASP A 345 -14.08 -22.20 -1.34
N SER A 346 -12.89 -21.96 -0.75
CA SER A 346 -12.48 -20.62 -0.34
C SER A 346 -11.04 -20.36 -0.76
N TYR A 347 -10.79 -19.16 -1.26
CA TYR A 347 -9.44 -18.72 -1.62
C TYR A 347 -9.24 -17.24 -1.39
N SER A 348 -7.99 -16.84 -1.20
CA SER A 348 -7.62 -15.45 -1.00
C SER A 348 -6.67 -14.98 -2.10
N ILE A 349 -6.90 -13.80 -2.65
CA ILE A 349 -6.01 -13.16 -3.63
C ILE A 349 -5.45 -11.84 -3.08
N ARG A 350 -4.28 -11.44 -3.57
CA ARG A 350 -3.69 -10.13 -3.29
C ARG A 350 -4.02 -9.16 -4.41
N GLU A 351 -4.62 -8.04 -4.04
CA GLU A 351 -4.98 -6.98 -4.98
C GLU A 351 -4.17 -5.70 -4.70
N PRO A 352 -3.71 -4.98 -5.72
CA PRO A 352 -3.09 -3.68 -5.52
C PRO A 352 -4.10 -2.68 -4.94
N LEU A 353 -3.62 -1.75 -4.13
CA LEU A 353 -4.42 -0.73 -3.46
C LEU A 353 -4.92 0.38 -4.38
N GLY A 354 -4.11 0.79 -5.36
CA GLY A 354 -4.41 1.97 -6.19
C GLY A 354 -3.21 2.89 -6.39
N VAL A 355 -3.44 4.18 -6.16
CA VAL A 355 -2.39 5.20 -6.15
C VAL A 355 -1.71 5.19 -4.78
N CYS A 356 -0.40 5.00 -4.77
CA CYS A 356 0.44 5.05 -3.58
C CYS A 356 1.43 6.21 -3.69
N ALA A 357 1.93 6.72 -2.56
CA ALA A 357 2.93 7.78 -2.55
C ALA A 357 4.14 7.40 -1.68
N GLY A 358 5.31 7.92 -2.06
CA GLY A 358 6.57 7.80 -1.33
C GLY A 358 7.18 9.16 -1.08
N ILE A 359 7.59 9.43 0.17
CA ILE A 359 8.27 10.67 0.58
C ILE A 359 9.66 10.25 1.10
N CYS A 360 10.69 10.70 0.40
CA CYS A 360 12.07 10.27 0.66
C CYS A 360 12.91 11.38 1.33
N PRO A 361 13.85 11.00 2.21
CA PRO A 361 14.86 11.87 2.80
C PRO A 361 16.06 12.02 1.85
N PHE A 362 17.05 12.81 2.26
CA PHE A 362 18.32 12.94 1.55
C PHE A 362 19.30 11.81 1.84
N ASP A 363 19.16 11.05 2.94
CA ASP A 363 20.27 10.18 3.40
C ASP A 363 20.59 9.01 2.45
N PHE A 364 19.67 8.60 1.57
CA PHE A 364 19.87 7.55 0.58
C PHE A 364 19.06 7.82 -0.72
N PRO A 365 19.56 8.70 -1.60
CA PRO A 365 18.81 9.20 -2.75
C PRO A 365 18.57 8.18 -3.87
N ALA A 366 19.20 7.00 -3.85
CA ALA A 366 18.90 5.89 -4.77
C ALA A 366 18.21 4.71 -4.05
N MET A 367 18.77 4.25 -2.93
CA MET A 367 18.27 3.08 -2.21
C MET A 367 16.80 3.23 -1.77
N ILE A 368 16.43 4.33 -1.11
CA ILE A 368 15.07 4.50 -0.57
C ILE A 368 14.01 4.61 -1.67
N PRO A 369 14.20 5.41 -2.75
CA PRO A 369 13.29 5.38 -3.89
C PRO A 369 13.08 3.98 -4.47
N LEU A 370 14.16 3.19 -4.62
CA LEU A 370 14.08 1.83 -5.14
C LEU A 370 13.35 0.87 -4.20
N TRP A 371 13.48 1.06 -2.89
CA TRP A 371 12.70 0.31 -1.89
C TRP A 371 11.19 0.51 -2.06
N MET A 372 10.78 1.76 -2.27
CA MET A 372 9.36 2.09 -2.34
C MET A 372 8.74 1.77 -3.72
N ILE A 373 9.39 2.18 -4.81
CA ILE A 373 8.83 2.10 -6.17
C ILE A 373 8.74 0.65 -6.61
N SER A 374 9.82 -0.11 -6.47
CA SER A 374 9.96 -1.43 -7.12
C SER A 374 8.88 -2.41 -6.66
N ILE A 375 8.64 -2.49 -5.34
CA ILE A 375 7.62 -3.37 -4.78
C ILE A 375 6.22 -2.88 -5.11
N ALA A 376 5.93 -1.58 -4.93
CA ALA A 376 4.60 -1.02 -5.16
C ALA A 376 4.16 -1.20 -6.63
N VAL A 377 5.02 -0.83 -7.58
CA VAL A 377 4.75 -0.91 -9.02
C VAL A 377 4.62 -2.35 -9.48
N THR A 378 5.51 -3.25 -9.04
CA THR A 378 5.43 -4.67 -9.39
C THR A 378 4.17 -5.33 -8.83
N CYS A 379 3.69 -4.87 -7.67
CA CYS A 379 2.42 -5.31 -7.11
C CYS A 379 1.18 -4.88 -7.91
N GLY A 380 1.34 -3.97 -8.89
CA GLY A 380 0.26 -3.46 -9.74
C GLY A 380 -0.28 -2.09 -9.32
N ASN A 381 0.38 -1.39 -8.38
CA ASN A 381 0.03 -0.03 -7.99
C ASN A 381 0.64 1.01 -8.94
N THR A 382 0.08 2.21 -8.93
CA THR A 382 0.72 3.40 -9.51
C THR A 382 1.30 4.25 -8.40
N PHE A 383 2.38 4.98 -8.67
CA PHE A 383 3.21 5.59 -7.63
C PHE A 383 3.50 7.07 -7.88
N ILE A 384 3.41 7.87 -6.83
CA ILE A 384 3.86 9.27 -6.77
C ILE A 384 5.07 9.34 -5.84
N LEU A 385 6.24 9.72 -6.35
CA LEU A 385 7.44 9.89 -5.54
C LEU A 385 7.71 11.39 -5.31
N LYS A 386 7.97 11.77 -4.06
CA LYS A 386 8.57 13.05 -3.69
C LYS A 386 9.97 12.83 -3.12
N PRO A 387 11.04 13.03 -3.91
CA PRO A 387 12.41 12.97 -3.43
C PRO A 387 12.77 14.19 -2.59
N SER A 388 13.87 14.11 -1.86
CA SER A 388 14.46 15.25 -1.15
C SER A 388 14.85 16.38 -2.11
N GLU A 389 14.64 17.62 -1.68
CA GLU A 389 15.05 18.82 -2.43
C GLU A 389 16.57 19.09 -2.38
N GLU A 390 17.29 18.42 -1.49
CA GLU A 390 18.75 18.58 -1.33
C GLU A 390 19.54 17.74 -2.36
N ASP A 391 18.95 16.66 -2.89
CA ASP A 391 19.62 15.68 -3.76
C ASP A 391 18.67 14.87 -4.68
N PRO A 392 17.83 15.55 -5.49
CA PRO A 392 16.79 14.90 -6.28
C PRO A 392 17.29 14.12 -7.52
N GLY A 393 18.54 14.34 -7.94
CA GLY A 393 19.04 13.92 -9.25
C GLY A 393 19.01 12.41 -9.46
N ALA A 394 19.37 11.63 -8.43
CA ALA A 394 19.37 10.17 -8.52
C ALA A 394 17.94 9.62 -8.74
N ALA A 395 16.95 10.14 -8.01
CA ALA A 395 15.55 9.74 -8.16
C ALA A 395 14.99 10.07 -9.55
N VAL A 396 15.34 11.24 -10.10
CA VAL A 396 14.94 11.63 -11.47
C VAL A 396 15.58 10.73 -12.52
N MET A 397 16.86 10.40 -12.38
CA MET A 397 17.53 9.48 -13.28
C MET A 397 16.94 8.07 -13.20
N LEU A 398 16.62 7.56 -12.01
CA LEU A 398 15.92 6.28 -11.86
C LEU A 398 14.55 6.30 -12.57
N ALA A 399 13.84 7.43 -12.55
CA ALA A 399 12.61 7.61 -13.32
C ALA A 399 12.83 7.54 -14.84
N GLU A 400 13.90 8.16 -15.36
CA GLU A 400 14.27 8.05 -16.78
C GLU A 400 14.51 6.59 -17.17
N LEU A 401 15.29 5.87 -16.35
CA LEU A 401 15.60 4.46 -16.58
C LEU A 401 14.33 3.58 -16.48
N ALA A 402 13.38 3.90 -15.60
CA ALA A 402 12.10 3.21 -15.51
C ALA A 402 11.24 3.43 -16.76
N VAL A 403 11.20 4.65 -17.29
CA VAL A 403 10.52 4.96 -18.56
C VAL A 403 11.21 4.22 -19.73
N GLU A 404 12.55 4.21 -19.77
CA GLU A 404 13.33 3.47 -20.77
C GLU A 404 13.10 1.95 -20.67
N ALA A 405 12.89 1.42 -19.45
CA ALA A 405 12.53 0.01 -19.22
C ALA A 405 11.15 -0.37 -19.78
N GLY A 406 10.36 0.60 -20.24
CA GLY A 406 9.02 0.39 -20.79
C GLY A 406 7.90 0.51 -19.76
N LEU A 407 8.16 1.19 -18.62
CA LEU A 407 7.11 1.45 -17.64
C LEU A 407 6.03 2.36 -18.26
N PRO A 408 4.73 1.98 -18.22
CA PRO A 408 3.69 2.76 -18.87
C PRO A 408 3.52 4.17 -18.29
N ASN A 409 3.13 5.11 -19.16
CA ASN A 409 2.87 6.50 -18.79
C ASN A 409 1.89 6.62 -17.62
N GLY A 410 2.29 7.38 -16.61
CA GLY A 410 1.50 7.63 -15.40
C GLY A 410 1.64 6.56 -14.32
N VAL A 411 2.29 5.41 -14.57
CA VAL A 411 2.52 4.41 -13.51
C VAL A 411 3.50 4.92 -12.46
N LEU A 412 4.55 5.64 -12.87
CA LEU A 412 5.43 6.39 -11.98
C LEU A 412 5.31 7.88 -12.31
N ASN A 413 5.19 8.70 -11.28
CA ASN A 413 5.24 10.16 -11.37
C ASN A 413 6.17 10.68 -10.27
N ILE A 414 6.88 11.78 -10.56
CA ILE A 414 7.76 12.47 -9.62
C ILE A 414 7.30 13.92 -9.52
N VAL A 415 7.12 14.37 -8.29
CA VAL A 415 6.81 15.76 -7.95
C VAL A 415 7.75 16.25 -6.86
N HIS A 416 8.20 17.49 -6.97
CA HIS A 416 9.11 18.10 -5.98
C HIS A 416 8.36 19.06 -5.05
N GLY A 417 8.94 19.45 -3.92
CA GLY A 417 8.38 20.51 -3.08
C GLY A 417 8.14 20.11 -1.63
N SER A 418 8.08 21.12 -0.78
CA SER A 418 8.22 21.01 0.67
C SER A 418 6.90 20.63 1.38
N ASP A 419 6.62 21.22 2.54
CA ASP A 419 5.48 20.89 3.39
C ASP A 419 4.13 21.01 2.68
N GLU A 420 3.98 21.94 1.74
CA GLU A 420 2.73 22.12 1.00
C GLU A 420 2.37 20.87 0.18
N ILE A 421 3.35 20.29 -0.52
CA ILE A 421 3.17 19.09 -1.33
C ILE A 421 3.02 17.85 -0.44
N ILE A 422 3.75 17.77 0.67
CA ILE A 422 3.58 16.70 1.66
C ILE A 422 2.15 16.71 2.24
N ASN A 423 1.64 17.89 2.61
CA ASN A 423 0.28 18.06 3.11
C ASN A 423 -0.75 17.63 2.07
N ALA A 424 -0.57 18.05 0.82
CA ALA A 424 -1.48 17.70 -0.26
C ALA A 424 -1.46 16.19 -0.57
N ILE A 425 -0.30 15.53 -0.50
CA ILE A 425 -0.20 14.05 -0.58
C ILE A 425 -0.98 13.39 0.56
N CYS A 426 -0.87 13.91 1.79
CA CYS A 426 -1.57 13.38 2.95
C CYS A 426 -3.10 13.57 2.86
N ASP A 427 -3.56 14.63 2.20
CA ASP A 427 -4.98 15.01 2.16
C ASP A 427 -5.73 14.47 0.93
N ASP A 428 -5.04 14.08 -0.14
CA ASP A 428 -5.67 13.68 -1.40
C ASP A 428 -6.38 12.32 -1.31
N ASP A 429 -7.70 12.28 -1.49
CA ASP A 429 -8.53 11.07 -1.33
C ASP A 429 -8.20 9.91 -2.29
N ASP A 430 -7.53 10.17 -3.42
CA ASP A 430 -7.17 9.14 -4.39
C ASP A 430 -5.89 8.38 -3.99
N ILE A 431 -5.03 8.98 -3.16
CA ILE A 431 -3.85 8.32 -2.58
C ILE A 431 -4.30 7.39 -1.45
N LYS A 432 -4.00 6.09 -1.57
CA LYS A 432 -4.45 5.04 -0.65
C LYS A 432 -3.42 4.64 0.40
N ALA A 433 -2.14 4.80 0.09
CA ALA A 433 -1.04 4.46 0.98
C ALA A 433 0.13 5.44 0.85
N ILE A 434 0.81 5.72 1.95
CA ILE A 434 1.98 6.60 2.02
C ILE A 434 3.13 5.88 2.72
N SER A 435 4.27 5.82 2.02
CA SER A 435 5.56 5.40 2.56
C SER A 435 6.40 6.63 2.86
N PHE A 436 6.91 6.75 4.08
CA PHE A 436 7.71 7.89 4.51
C PHE A 436 9.01 7.41 5.16
N VAL A 437 10.14 8.03 4.79
CA VAL A 437 11.39 7.94 5.55
C VAL A 437 11.87 9.35 5.88
N GLY A 438 12.27 9.58 7.13
CA GLY A 438 12.74 10.91 7.57
C GLY A 438 12.73 11.11 9.08
N PRO A 439 12.86 12.34 9.58
CA PRO A 439 12.97 12.60 11.01
C PRO A 439 11.65 12.32 11.77
N ASN A 440 11.77 12.04 13.07
CA ASN A 440 10.62 11.70 13.94
C ASN A 440 9.47 12.70 13.90
N SER A 441 9.78 14.00 13.92
CA SER A 441 8.77 15.07 13.92
C SER A 441 7.93 15.05 12.64
N ALA A 442 8.59 14.97 11.49
CA ALA A 442 7.93 14.91 10.18
C ALA A 442 7.15 13.60 10.00
N GLY A 443 7.73 12.46 10.38
CA GLY A 443 7.05 11.17 10.26
C GLY A 443 5.83 11.05 11.17
N THR A 444 5.91 11.54 12.42
CA THR A 444 4.76 11.60 13.34
C THR A 444 3.63 12.47 12.77
N TYR A 445 4.00 13.58 12.15
CA TYR A 445 3.06 14.49 11.50
C TYR A 445 2.38 13.86 10.27
N VAL A 446 3.15 13.28 9.36
CA VAL A 446 2.63 12.56 8.17
C VAL A 446 1.71 11.42 8.60
N TYR A 447 2.16 10.60 9.56
CA TYR A 447 1.36 9.49 10.09
C TYR A 447 0.04 9.96 10.67
N SER A 448 0.06 10.97 11.54
CA SER A 448 -1.15 11.51 12.17
C SER A 448 -2.12 12.13 11.16
N ARG A 449 -1.61 12.94 10.22
CA ARG A 449 -2.44 13.62 9.22
C ARG A 449 -3.09 12.63 8.24
N ALA A 450 -2.32 11.69 7.71
CA ALA A 450 -2.80 10.74 6.71
C ALA A 450 -3.67 9.63 7.32
N SER A 451 -3.35 9.12 8.52
CA SER A 451 -4.20 8.12 9.21
C SER A 451 -5.55 8.71 9.63
N ALA A 452 -5.62 10.00 9.97
CA ALA A 452 -6.90 10.69 10.20
C ALA A 452 -7.81 10.71 8.96
N LYS A 453 -7.25 10.51 7.76
CA LYS A 453 -7.97 10.36 6.49
C LYS A 453 -8.23 8.89 6.11
N GLY A 454 -7.88 7.94 6.99
CA GLY A 454 -8.04 6.50 6.76
C GLY A 454 -7.04 5.90 5.77
N LYS A 455 -5.93 6.60 5.46
CA LYS A 455 -4.88 6.08 4.57
C LYS A 455 -4.00 5.08 5.31
N ARG A 456 -3.46 4.10 4.59
CA ARG A 456 -2.35 3.28 5.11
C ARG A 456 -1.08 4.11 5.15
N VAL A 457 -0.37 4.06 6.26
CA VAL A 457 0.89 4.80 6.41
C VAL A 457 1.93 3.88 7.02
N GLN A 458 3.12 3.88 6.44
CA GLN A 458 4.31 3.31 7.06
C GLN A 458 5.41 4.38 7.09
N CYS A 459 5.97 4.59 8.28
CA CYS A 459 6.99 5.59 8.53
C CYS A 459 8.21 4.92 9.15
N ASN A 460 9.35 4.97 8.47
CA ASN A 460 10.64 4.70 9.08
C ASN A 460 11.23 6.04 9.54
N ILE A 461 11.40 6.18 10.85
CA ILE A 461 11.80 7.45 11.44
C ILE A 461 13.12 7.30 12.21
N GLY A 462 13.50 8.35 12.94
CA GLY A 462 14.82 8.52 13.55
C GLY A 462 15.35 7.28 14.28
N ALA A 463 16.66 7.13 14.23
CA ALA A 463 17.38 5.97 14.67
C ALA A 463 18.62 6.36 15.47
N LYS A 464 18.89 5.63 16.55
CA LYS A 464 20.15 5.74 17.28
C LYS A 464 20.64 4.35 17.64
N ASN A 465 21.59 3.84 16.87
CA ASN A 465 22.02 2.46 16.99
C ASN A 465 23.16 2.34 18.01
N HIS A 466 23.18 1.20 18.70
CA HIS A 466 24.12 0.92 19.79
C HIS A 466 24.98 -0.30 19.48
N ALA A 467 26.16 -0.37 20.07
CA ALA A 467 26.98 -1.57 20.11
C ALA A 467 27.44 -1.84 21.55
N VAL A 468 27.32 -3.09 22.01
CA VAL A 468 27.85 -3.56 23.28
C VAL A 468 29.09 -4.39 23.00
N VAL A 469 30.21 -4.01 23.63
CA VAL A 469 31.49 -4.73 23.50
C VAL A 469 31.77 -5.43 24.82
N MET A 470 31.76 -6.77 24.79
CA MET A 470 32.11 -7.58 25.95
C MET A 470 33.63 -7.73 26.09
N PRO A 471 34.16 -7.99 27.30
CA PRO A 471 35.60 -8.20 27.52
C PRO A 471 36.22 -9.33 26.68
N ASP A 472 35.40 -10.30 26.28
CA ASP A 472 35.82 -11.48 25.50
C ASP A 472 35.74 -11.25 23.98
N ALA A 473 35.35 -10.06 23.52
CA ALA A 473 35.26 -9.74 22.11
C ALA A 473 36.63 -9.70 21.41
N SER A 474 36.68 -10.10 20.13
CA SER A 474 37.87 -9.95 19.29
C SER A 474 38.21 -8.48 19.08
N MET A 475 39.35 -8.00 19.61
CA MET A 475 39.76 -6.60 19.55
C MET A 475 39.78 -6.04 18.12
N ASP A 476 40.54 -6.66 17.22
CA ASP A 476 40.76 -6.10 15.89
C ASP A 476 39.52 -6.20 14.99
N THR A 477 38.79 -7.31 15.06
CA THR A 477 37.55 -7.48 14.30
C THR A 477 36.48 -6.50 14.77
N THR A 478 36.33 -6.34 16.08
CA THR A 478 35.34 -5.43 16.68
C THR A 478 35.64 -3.99 16.32
N LEU A 479 36.87 -3.53 16.55
CA LEU A 479 37.26 -2.15 16.25
C LEU A 479 37.08 -1.79 14.75
N ASN A 480 37.34 -2.73 13.83
CA ASN A 480 37.07 -2.52 12.40
C ASN A 480 35.57 -2.33 12.14
N ALA A 481 34.74 -3.18 12.73
CA ALA A 481 33.28 -3.06 12.62
C ALA A 481 32.76 -1.73 13.18
N LEU A 482 33.24 -1.30 14.36
CA LEU A 482 32.82 -0.06 15.00
C LEU A 482 33.17 1.17 14.16
N VAL A 483 34.39 1.23 13.61
CA VAL A 483 34.86 2.35 12.78
C VAL A 483 34.07 2.44 11.47
N THR A 484 33.87 1.32 10.79
CA THR A 484 33.06 1.26 9.56
C THR A 484 31.60 1.65 9.82
N ALA A 485 31.00 1.15 10.90
CA ALA A 485 29.61 1.43 11.23
C ALA A 485 29.37 2.88 11.69
N GLY A 486 30.30 3.45 12.47
CA GLY A 486 30.17 4.77 13.07
C GLY A 486 30.54 5.92 12.15
N PHE A 487 31.59 5.77 11.33
CA PHE A 487 32.11 6.88 10.51
C PHE A 487 31.81 6.76 9.01
N GLY A 488 31.59 5.55 8.47
CA GLY A 488 31.30 5.38 7.04
C GLY A 488 30.10 6.23 6.57
N ARG A 489 30.12 6.72 5.32
CA ARG A 489 29.09 7.63 4.77
C ARG A 489 28.93 8.96 5.53
N ALA A 490 29.99 9.48 6.14
CA ALA A 490 29.96 10.68 6.99
C ALA A 490 28.98 10.56 8.18
N GLY A 491 28.61 9.34 8.59
CA GLY A 491 27.60 9.11 9.64
C GLY A 491 26.19 9.62 9.30
N GLN A 492 25.92 9.99 8.05
CA GLN A 492 24.61 10.49 7.59
C GLN A 492 23.77 9.34 7.06
N LYS A 493 23.42 8.40 7.95
CA LYS A 493 22.59 7.24 7.62
C LYS A 493 21.80 6.79 8.83
N CYS A 494 20.56 6.34 8.63
CA CYS A 494 19.72 5.74 9.68
C CYS A 494 20.35 4.52 10.38
N MET A 495 21.32 3.85 9.74
CA MET A 495 22.05 2.69 10.27
C MET A 495 23.38 3.05 10.94
N ALA A 496 23.67 4.34 11.15
CA ALA A 496 24.92 4.77 11.74
C ALA A 496 25.01 4.27 13.18
N LEU A 497 26.17 3.74 13.56
CA LEU A 497 26.47 3.43 14.94
C LEU A 497 26.78 4.73 15.68
N SER A 498 25.92 5.12 16.61
CA SER A 498 26.08 6.37 17.35
C SER A 498 26.74 6.16 18.71
N THR A 499 26.48 5.01 19.35
CA THR A 499 26.87 4.77 20.74
C THR A 499 27.51 3.40 20.91
N VAL A 500 28.63 3.32 21.62
CA VAL A 500 29.29 2.06 22.01
C VAL A 500 29.36 2.00 23.54
N VAL A 501 28.92 0.88 24.09
CA VAL A 501 28.98 0.57 25.53
C VAL A 501 30.02 -0.53 25.74
N PHE A 502 31.10 -0.20 26.44
CA PHE A 502 32.16 -1.15 26.78
C PHE A 502 31.89 -1.75 28.15
N VAL A 503 31.73 -3.07 28.21
CA VAL A 503 31.53 -3.80 29.47
C VAL A 503 32.89 -4.14 30.07
N GLY A 504 33.10 -3.82 31.35
CA GLY A 504 34.34 -4.15 32.06
C GLY A 504 35.53 -3.22 31.78
N GLY A 505 35.29 -2.05 31.17
CA GLY A 505 36.26 -0.95 31.06
C GLY A 505 36.60 -0.52 29.62
N LEU A 506 36.65 0.80 29.39
CA LEU A 506 36.90 1.42 28.07
C LEU A 506 38.39 1.51 27.69
N THR A 507 39.29 1.67 28.67
CA THR A 507 40.69 2.07 28.43
C THR A 507 41.45 1.21 27.40
N PRO A 508 41.38 -0.14 27.41
CA PRO A 508 42.09 -0.97 26.44
C PRO A 508 41.61 -0.82 24.99
N TRP A 509 40.38 -0.32 24.80
CA TRP A 509 39.73 -0.18 23.50
C TRP A 509 39.92 1.20 22.91
N GLU A 510 39.88 2.24 23.76
CA GLU A 510 39.85 3.64 23.35
C GLU A 510 41.09 4.04 22.54
N GLU A 511 42.29 3.68 22.98
CA GLU A 511 43.53 4.06 22.30
C GLU A 511 43.58 3.55 20.86
N LYS A 512 43.22 2.28 20.65
CA LYS A 512 43.18 1.66 19.31
C LYS A 512 42.02 2.16 18.47
N LEU A 513 40.88 2.49 19.08
CA LEU A 513 39.76 3.11 18.39
C LEU A 513 40.14 4.50 17.86
N VAL A 514 40.84 5.30 18.68
CA VAL A 514 41.37 6.61 18.32
C VAL A 514 42.38 6.50 17.18
N GLU A 515 43.28 5.53 17.23
CA GLU A 515 44.25 5.26 16.17
C GLU A 515 43.56 5.03 14.82
N ARG A 516 42.55 4.14 14.79
CA ARG A 516 41.81 3.82 13.55
C ARG A 516 40.95 4.99 13.07
N ALA A 517 40.33 5.73 13.97
CA ALA A 517 39.54 6.90 13.61
C ALA A 517 40.41 7.99 12.96
N LYS A 518 41.63 8.21 13.46
CA LYS A 518 42.59 9.18 12.88
C LYS A 518 43.13 8.76 11.50
N ALA A 519 43.04 7.48 11.15
CA ALA A 519 43.47 6.98 9.84
C ALA A 519 42.45 7.27 8.71
N ILE A 520 41.23 7.68 9.04
CA ILE A 520 40.18 7.99 8.06
C ILE A 520 40.54 9.27 7.30
N LYS A 521 40.57 9.19 5.97
CA LYS A 521 40.82 10.33 5.09
C LYS A 521 39.56 11.13 4.80
N VAL A 522 39.55 12.39 5.23
CA VAL A 522 38.46 13.34 4.97
C VAL A 522 38.78 14.17 3.73
N GLN A 523 38.02 13.97 2.67
CA GLN A 523 38.27 14.54 1.34
C GLN A 523 36.95 14.66 0.55
N PRO A 524 36.89 15.42 -0.55
CA PRO A 524 35.71 15.46 -1.41
C PRO A 524 35.34 14.05 -1.88
N GLY A 525 34.04 13.76 -1.99
CA GLY A 525 33.60 12.39 -2.30
C GLY A 525 34.03 11.86 -3.66
N ILE A 526 34.40 12.76 -4.60
CA ILE A 526 34.91 12.45 -5.93
C ILE A 526 36.35 11.91 -5.92
N GLU A 527 37.11 12.12 -4.84
CA GLU A 527 38.49 11.67 -4.76
C GLU A 527 38.55 10.14 -4.55
N PRO A 528 39.36 9.40 -5.32
CA PRO A 528 39.35 7.93 -5.29
C PRO A 528 39.71 7.30 -3.94
N ASP A 529 40.52 7.98 -3.13
CA ASP A 529 40.94 7.53 -1.80
C ASP A 529 40.18 8.21 -0.65
N SER A 530 39.08 8.89 -0.94
CA SER A 530 38.20 9.47 0.08
C SER A 530 37.53 8.37 0.92
N ASP A 531 37.70 8.46 2.23
CA ASP A 531 36.99 7.65 3.21
C ASP A 531 35.74 8.34 3.74
N LEU A 532 35.78 9.67 3.78
CA LEU A 532 34.76 10.50 4.40
C LEU A 532 34.54 11.79 3.60
N GLY A 533 33.36 11.90 2.98
CA GLY A 533 32.90 13.12 2.30
C GLY A 533 32.39 14.21 3.26
N PRO A 534 31.98 15.37 2.73
CA PRO A 534 31.33 16.41 3.53
C PRO A 534 29.93 15.99 4.02
N VAL A 535 29.42 16.70 5.02
CA VAL A 535 28.00 16.62 5.41
C VAL A 535 27.13 17.46 4.46
N ILE A 536 25.84 17.08 4.32
CA ILE A 536 24.94 17.52 3.23
C ILE A 536 24.82 19.05 3.10
N ASN A 537 24.78 19.78 4.22
CA ASN A 537 24.65 21.23 4.20
C ASN A 537 25.28 21.88 5.44
N LYS A 538 25.34 23.22 5.43
CA LYS A 538 25.97 24.01 6.48
C LYS A 538 25.21 23.90 7.80
N GLN A 539 23.88 23.81 7.75
CA GLN A 539 23.02 23.67 8.92
C GLN A 539 23.31 22.34 9.65
N ALA A 540 23.50 21.24 8.91
CA ALA A 540 23.92 19.97 9.47
C ALA A 540 25.29 20.08 10.15
N LYS A 541 26.27 20.71 9.49
CA LYS A 541 27.61 20.96 10.07
C LYS A 541 27.52 21.74 11.38
N GLU A 542 26.76 22.83 11.40
CA GLU A 542 26.57 23.67 12.58
C GLU A 542 25.87 22.92 13.73
N PHE A 543 24.85 22.12 13.41
CA PHE A 543 24.14 21.29 14.39
C PHE A 543 25.06 20.26 15.05
N ILE A 544 25.86 19.54 14.25
CA ILE A 544 26.83 18.56 14.75
C ILE A 544 27.86 19.24 15.66
N CYS A 545 28.46 20.36 15.21
CA CYS A 545 29.42 21.12 16.00
C CYS A 545 28.85 21.61 17.33
N LYS A 546 27.59 22.10 17.32
CA LYS A 546 26.88 22.53 18.52
C LYS A 546 26.67 21.37 19.50
N LEU A 547 26.25 20.20 19.00
CA LEU A 547 26.01 19.03 19.84
C LEU A 547 27.31 18.49 20.45
N ILE A 548 28.41 18.49 19.70
CA ILE A 548 29.73 18.14 20.22
C ILE A 548 30.12 19.11 21.34
N GLN A 549 29.95 20.42 21.11
CA GLN A 549 30.28 21.44 22.09
C GLN A 549 29.45 21.31 23.38
N SER A 550 28.13 21.16 23.27
CA SER A 550 27.24 21.00 24.44
C SER A 550 27.55 19.72 25.22
N SER A 551 28.02 18.66 24.54
CA SER A 551 28.47 17.41 25.18
C SER A 551 29.70 17.64 26.05
N VAL A 552 30.69 18.37 25.54
CA VAL A 552 31.93 18.67 26.28
C VAL A 552 31.61 19.56 27.48
N GLU A 553 30.77 20.57 27.32
CA GLU A 553 30.29 21.42 28.41
C GLU A 553 29.52 20.64 29.48
N SER A 554 28.82 19.57 29.07
CA SER A 554 28.11 18.66 29.97
C SER A 554 29.02 17.61 30.64
N GLY A 555 30.33 17.63 30.37
CA GLY A 555 31.31 16.76 31.01
C GLY A 555 31.74 15.53 30.21
N ALA A 556 31.34 15.38 28.94
CA ALA A 556 31.91 14.37 28.06
C ALA A 556 33.36 14.73 27.71
N ARG A 557 34.24 13.73 27.58
CA ARG A 557 35.64 13.94 27.22
C ARG A 557 35.83 13.76 25.72
N LEU A 558 36.20 14.85 25.03
CA LEU A 558 36.54 14.85 23.61
C LEU A 558 37.93 14.23 23.38
N VAL A 559 37.96 13.04 22.77
CA VAL A 559 39.21 12.28 22.52
C VAL A 559 39.66 12.32 21.05
N VAL A 560 38.73 12.57 20.12
CA VAL A 560 39.04 12.95 18.73
C VAL A 560 38.11 14.12 18.37
N ASP A 561 38.68 15.23 17.88
CA ASP A 561 37.92 16.43 17.49
C ASP A 561 37.97 16.61 15.97
N GLY A 562 36.85 16.34 15.29
CA GLY A 562 36.71 16.49 13.85
C GLY A 562 36.15 17.84 13.38
N ARG A 563 35.87 18.79 14.28
CA ARG A 563 35.09 20.01 13.94
C ARG A 563 35.81 20.99 13.02
N ASN A 564 37.13 21.05 13.11
CA ASN A 564 37.96 22.08 12.46
C ASN A 564 38.78 21.54 11.28
N ILE A 565 38.33 20.45 10.64
CA ILE A 565 39.02 19.93 9.45
C ILE A 565 38.90 20.92 8.30
N VAL A 566 40.03 21.17 7.65
CA VAL A 566 40.14 21.95 6.42
C VAL A 566 40.69 21.04 5.34
N VAL A 567 39.95 20.94 4.23
CA VAL A 567 40.35 20.16 3.05
C VAL A 567 40.92 21.13 2.01
N PRO A 568 42.22 21.01 1.63
CA PRO A 568 42.84 21.92 0.68
C PRO A 568 42.08 22.00 -0.66
N GLY A 569 41.81 23.20 -1.14
CA GLY A 569 41.04 23.45 -2.37
C GLY A 569 39.52 23.39 -2.19
N TYR A 570 39.04 23.03 -1.00
CA TYR A 570 37.62 22.95 -0.64
C TYR A 570 37.37 23.58 0.72
N GLU A 571 38.01 24.71 1.00
CA GLU A 571 37.98 25.38 2.32
C GLU A 571 36.57 25.83 2.73
N GLN A 572 35.67 26.05 1.76
CA GLN A 572 34.27 26.40 1.99
C GLN A 572 33.37 25.17 2.20
N GLY A 573 33.89 23.95 2.03
CA GLY A 573 33.12 22.73 2.10
C GLY A 573 32.61 22.38 3.51
N ASN A 574 31.52 21.62 3.54
CA ASN A 574 30.85 21.19 4.75
C ASN A 574 31.53 19.97 5.41
N PHE A 575 32.86 19.98 5.56
CA PHE A 575 33.59 18.85 6.13
C PHE A 575 33.51 18.80 7.66
N ILE A 576 33.29 17.59 8.20
CA ILE A 576 33.49 17.22 9.60
C ILE A 576 34.25 15.89 9.62
N GLY A 577 35.27 15.80 10.46
CA GLY A 577 36.03 14.57 10.66
C GLY A 577 35.45 13.60 11.68
N PRO A 578 36.00 12.40 11.76
CA PRO A 578 35.71 11.45 12.83
C PRO A 578 35.84 12.15 14.19
N THR A 579 34.79 12.07 15.00
CA THR A 579 34.75 12.65 16.34
C THR A 579 34.41 11.58 17.34
N ILE A 580 35.15 11.51 18.45
CA ILE A 580 34.89 10.54 19.53
C ILE A 580 34.71 11.30 20.84
N LEU A 581 33.55 11.08 21.48
CA LEU A 581 33.24 11.57 22.81
C LEU A 581 33.23 10.37 23.77
N SER A 582 34.07 10.40 24.79
CA SER A 582 34.16 9.38 25.83
C SER A 582 33.51 9.86 27.13
N HIS A 583 33.28 8.94 28.07
CA HIS A 583 32.66 9.24 29.37
C HIS A 583 31.24 9.84 29.22
N VAL A 584 30.54 9.46 28.15
CA VAL A 584 29.17 9.89 27.88
C VAL A 584 28.22 9.19 28.84
N LYS A 585 27.21 9.92 29.34
CA LYS A 585 26.20 9.41 30.28
C LYS A 585 24.80 9.47 29.66
N PRO A 586 23.86 8.58 30.05
CA PRO A 586 22.48 8.61 29.53
C PRO A 586 21.73 9.93 29.77
N SER A 587 22.18 10.74 30.73
CA SER A 587 21.59 12.04 31.05
C SER A 587 21.95 13.15 30.04
N MET A 588 23.02 12.97 29.26
CA MET A 588 23.55 13.99 28.34
C MET A 588 22.69 14.14 27.07
N GLU A 589 22.67 15.34 26.50
CA GLU A 589 21.88 15.66 25.29
C GLU A 589 22.31 14.81 24.08
N CYS A 590 23.61 14.62 23.87
CA CYS A 590 24.12 13.80 22.76
C CYS A 590 23.70 12.33 22.81
N TYR A 591 23.41 11.78 23.99
CA TYR A 591 22.83 10.45 24.12
C TYR A 591 21.33 10.47 23.78
N LYS A 592 20.60 11.50 24.23
CA LYS A 592 19.14 11.62 24.05
C LYS A 592 18.72 11.95 22.62
N GLU A 593 19.53 12.73 21.92
CA GLU A 593 19.24 13.19 20.55
C GLU A 593 19.96 12.35 19.49
N GLU A 594 19.35 12.31 18.31
CA GLU A 594 19.93 11.67 17.13
C GLU A 594 21.15 12.47 16.64
N ILE A 595 22.18 11.77 16.18
CA ILE A 595 23.40 12.40 15.66
C ILE A 595 23.56 12.01 14.20
N TRP A 596 23.42 12.99 13.32
CA TRP A 596 23.61 12.85 11.88
C TRP A 596 24.99 13.38 11.51
N GLY A 597 26.02 12.55 11.67
CA GLY A 597 27.41 12.96 11.45
C GLY A 597 28.41 11.91 11.93
N PRO A 598 29.70 12.07 11.63
CA PRO A 598 30.73 11.07 11.95
C PRO A 598 31.16 11.20 13.42
N VAL A 599 30.22 11.02 14.36
CA VAL A 599 30.42 11.18 15.81
C VAL A 599 30.08 9.87 16.52
N LEU A 600 31.02 9.36 17.32
CA LEU A 600 30.85 8.14 18.10
C LEU A 600 30.90 8.43 19.60
N LEU A 601 29.88 8.01 20.33
CA LEU A 601 29.76 8.15 21.78
C LEU A 601 30.26 6.87 22.46
N CYS A 602 31.22 6.98 23.38
CA CYS A 602 31.74 5.86 24.15
C CYS A 602 31.28 5.95 25.61
N MET A 603 30.69 4.85 26.08
CA MET A 603 30.13 4.67 27.42
C MET A 603 30.72 3.41 28.06
N GLU A 604 30.60 3.32 29.38
CA GLU A 604 31.06 2.17 30.17
C GLU A 604 29.87 1.56 30.92
N ALA A 605 29.94 0.25 31.14
CA ALA A 605 29.02 -0.50 31.99
C ALA A 605 29.80 -1.57 32.76
N ASP A 606 29.38 -1.84 34.00
CA ASP A 606 30.02 -2.86 34.84
C ASP A 606 29.56 -4.27 34.46
N SER A 607 28.41 -4.39 33.79
CA SER A 607 27.76 -5.67 33.47
C SER A 607 26.98 -5.62 32.16
N ILE A 608 26.61 -6.80 31.63
CA ILE A 608 25.75 -6.89 30.45
C ILE A 608 24.33 -6.37 30.75
N GLU A 609 23.84 -6.55 31.98
CA GLU A 609 22.54 -6.06 32.43
C GLU A 609 22.48 -4.53 32.38
N GLU A 610 23.51 -3.87 32.88
CA GLU A 610 23.62 -2.41 32.79
C GLU A 610 23.77 -1.95 31.34
N ALA A 611 24.54 -2.67 30.51
CA ALA A 611 24.65 -2.34 29.09
C ALA A 611 23.30 -2.46 28.35
N ILE A 612 22.53 -3.52 28.63
CA ILE A 612 21.17 -3.70 28.08
C ILE A 612 20.25 -2.58 28.56
N ASP A 613 20.30 -2.20 29.83
CA ASP A 613 19.52 -1.08 30.36
C ASP A 613 19.90 0.26 29.70
N ILE A 614 21.19 0.52 29.48
CA ILE A 614 21.65 1.69 28.72
C ILE A 614 21.06 1.67 27.30
N VAL A 615 21.05 0.54 26.60
CA VAL A 615 20.46 0.49 25.25
C VAL A 615 18.94 0.63 25.31
N ASN A 616 18.26 -0.01 26.27
CA ASN A 616 16.81 0.02 26.40
C ASN A 616 16.26 1.36 26.95
N ARG A 617 17.07 2.22 27.57
CA ARG A 617 16.68 3.61 27.91
C ARG A 617 16.56 4.52 26.68
N ASN A 618 17.10 4.09 25.55
CA ASN A 618 17.01 4.83 24.30
C ASN A 618 15.56 4.99 23.86
N LYS A 619 15.19 6.22 23.45
CA LYS A 619 13.87 6.52 22.88
C LYS A 619 13.67 5.88 21.50
N TYR A 620 14.77 5.62 20.80
CA TYR A 620 14.81 4.94 19.51
C TYR A 620 14.95 3.43 19.68
N GLY A 621 14.40 2.62 18.77
CA GLY A 621 14.44 1.15 18.86
C GLY A 621 14.77 0.45 17.55
N ASN A 622 15.67 1.02 16.76
CA ASN A 622 16.02 0.52 15.43
C ASN A 622 16.92 -0.72 15.52
N GLY A 623 18.22 -0.55 15.81
CA GLY A 623 19.15 -1.68 15.94
C GLY A 623 20.18 -1.56 17.06
N ALA A 624 20.64 -2.71 17.55
CA ALA A 624 21.77 -2.81 18.47
C ALA A 624 22.60 -4.08 18.27
N SER A 625 23.92 -3.96 18.37
CA SER A 625 24.85 -5.09 18.22
C SER A 625 25.50 -5.50 19.55
N ILE A 626 25.90 -6.76 19.67
CA ILE A 626 26.80 -7.27 20.71
C ILE A 626 28.01 -7.94 20.06
N PHE A 627 29.20 -7.67 20.58
CA PHE A 627 30.44 -8.34 20.22
C PHE A 627 30.91 -9.19 21.42
N THR A 628 30.99 -10.51 21.23
CA THR A 628 31.31 -11.49 22.29
C THR A 628 31.62 -12.87 21.68
N THR A 629 32.40 -13.69 22.40
CA THR A 629 32.58 -15.12 22.09
C THR A 629 31.58 -16.01 22.84
N SER A 630 30.83 -15.45 23.80
CA SER A 630 29.85 -16.18 24.60
C SER A 630 28.48 -16.26 23.92
N GLY A 631 28.09 -17.46 23.49
CA GLY A 631 26.73 -17.73 23.00
C GLY A 631 25.64 -17.43 24.04
N VAL A 632 25.96 -17.55 25.35
CA VAL A 632 25.03 -17.24 26.45
C VAL A 632 24.79 -15.73 26.54
N ALA A 633 25.86 -14.93 26.47
CA ALA A 633 25.74 -13.46 26.48
C ALA A 633 24.97 -12.97 25.25
N ALA A 634 25.29 -13.50 24.06
CA ALA A 634 24.57 -13.20 22.83
C ALA A 634 23.09 -13.58 22.91
N ARG A 635 22.75 -14.74 23.49
CA ARG A 635 21.35 -15.18 23.69
C ARG A 635 20.58 -14.28 24.65
N LYS A 636 21.22 -13.87 25.75
CA LYS A 636 20.65 -12.92 26.70
C LYS A 636 20.36 -11.58 26.04
N PHE A 637 21.37 -11.01 25.37
CA PHE A 637 21.27 -9.74 24.66
C PHE A 637 20.11 -9.73 23.66
N GLN A 638 20.04 -10.70 22.73
CA GLN A 638 18.96 -10.71 21.73
C GLN A 638 17.54 -10.78 22.32
N THR A 639 17.39 -11.41 23.50
CA THR A 639 16.09 -11.66 24.14
C THR A 639 15.60 -10.45 24.92
N GLU A 640 16.51 -9.77 25.61
CA GLU A 640 16.20 -8.67 26.54
C GLU A 640 16.29 -7.29 25.89
N ILE A 641 16.98 -7.16 24.76
CA ILE A 641 17.09 -5.89 24.03
C ILE A 641 15.78 -5.53 23.31
N GLU A 642 15.36 -4.28 23.45
CA GLU A 642 14.16 -3.73 22.83
C GLU A 642 14.52 -2.97 21.55
N VAL A 643 14.95 -3.68 20.51
CA VAL A 643 15.22 -3.14 19.16
C VAL A 643 14.64 -4.06 18.08
N GLY A 644 14.41 -3.56 16.87
CA GLY A 644 13.95 -4.38 15.75
C GLY A 644 15.06 -5.23 15.11
N GLN A 645 16.30 -4.76 15.18
CA GLN A 645 17.46 -5.44 14.58
C GLN A 645 18.56 -5.72 15.62
N VAL A 646 19.07 -6.95 15.60
CA VAL A 646 20.14 -7.40 16.49
C VAL A 646 21.33 -7.92 15.69
N GLY A 647 22.51 -7.35 15.92
CA GLY A 647 23.77 -7.85 15.37
C GLY A 647 24.54 -8.67 16.42
N ILE A 648 24.99 -9.87 16.10
CA ILE A 648 25.89 -10.66 16.94
C ILE A 648 27.23 -10.80 16.21
N ASN A 649 28.27 -10.17 16.77
CA ASN A 649 29.60 -10.02 16.17
C ASN A 649 29.61 -9.37 14.77
N VAL A 650 28.53 -8.65 14.45
CA VAL A 650 28.38 -7.84 13.25
C VAL A 650 27.74 -6.51 13.63
N PRO A 651 28.09 -5.40 12.97
CA PRO A 651 27.34 -4.16 13.14
C PRO A 651 25.95 -4.31 12.53
N ILE A 652 25.03 -3.43 12.93
CA ILE A 652 23.72 -3.32 12.28
C ILE A 652 23.95 -2.93 10.81
N SER A 653 23.45 -3.77 9.90
CA SER A 653 23.53 -3.56 8.46
C SER A 653 22.18 -3.12 7.91
N VAL A 654 22.18 -2.59 6.69
CA VAL A 654 20.95 -2.51 5.91
C VAL A 654 20.40 -3.93 5.74
N PRO A 655 19.11 -4.17 6.02
CA PRO A 655 18.51 -5.48 5.83
C PRO A 655 18.50 -5.84 4.34
N LEU A 656 18.65 -7.13 4.08
CA LEU A 656 18.45 -7.66 2.74
C LEU A 656 16.98 -7.60 2.36
N PRO A 657 16.62 -7.53 1.06
CA PRO A 657 15.24 -7.34 0.59
C PRO A 657 14.22 -8.36 1.11
N PHE A 658 14.67 -9.54 1.55
CA PHE A 658 13.82 -10.60 2.11
C PHE A 658 13.74 -10.58 3.65
N SER A 659 14.56 -9.76 4.30
CA SER A 659 14.54 -9.51 5.75
C SER A 659 13.87 -8.18 6.03
N CYS A 660 13.01 -8.10 7.05
CA CYS A 660 12.26 -6.87 7.33
C CYS A 660 13.13 -5.85 8.08
N TYR A 661 13.04 -4.57 7.67
CA TYR A 661 13.43 -3.43 8.50
C TYR A 661 12.35 -3.18 9.55
N THR A 662 12.70 -3.26 10.83
CA THR A 662 11.72 -3.23 11.93
C THR A 662 12.20 -2.38 13.10
N SER A 663 11.27 -1.94 13.94
CA SER A 663 11.56 -1.31 15.23
C SER A 663 10.62 -1.82 16.32
N SER A 664 11.11 -1.88 17.55
CA SER A 664 10.38 -2.21 18.78
C SER A 664 9.69 -1.00 19.44
N LYS A 665 10.08 0.23 19.05
CA LYS A 665 9.74 1.51 19.69
C LYS A 665 9.23 2.51 18.66
N PRO A 666 8.72 3.69 19.03
CA PRO A 666 8.19 4.68 18.08
C PRO A 666 9.19 5.22 17.04
N SER A 667 10.37 4.61 16.83
CA SER A 667 11.18 4.77 15.62
C SER A 667 10.49 4.25 14.35
N PHE A 668 9.33 3.62 14.48
CA PHE A 668 8.49 3.22 13.36
C PHE A 668 7.01 3.43 13.70
N ALA A 669 6.24 3.94 12.74
CA ALA A 669 4.78 4.00 12.82
C ALA A 669 4.19 3.21 11.65
N GLY A 670 3.41 2.17 11.94
CA GLY A 670 3.19 1.04 11.02
C GLY A 670 4.14 -0.12 11.36
N GLU A 671 4.01 -1.27 10.72
CA GLU A 671 4.82 -2.44 11.07
C GLU A 671 5.59 -3.05 9.90
N LEU A 672 5.33 -2.51 8.72
CA LEU A 672 5.72 -3.12 7.48
C LEU A 672 6.96 -2.39 6.95
N SER A 673 8.03 -3.16 6.77
CA SER A 673 9.19 -2.74 5.98
C SER A 673 8.75 -2.38 4.56
N PHE A 674 9.48 -1.48 3.90
CA PHE A 674 9.19 -1.07 2.51
C PHE A 674 9.37 -2.23 1.51
N ASP A 675 10.11 -3.27 1.90
CA ASP A 675 10.56 -4.38 1.08
C ASP A 675 10.02 -5.75 1.55
N GLY A 676 10.36 -6.79 0.79
CA GLY A 676 10.03 -8.17 1.11
C GLY A 676 8.53 -8.46 1.18
N LYS A 677 8.18 -9.47 2.00
CA LYS A 677 6.79 -9.86 2.25
C LYS A 677 5.98 -8.76 2.93
N ALA A 678 6.64 -7.93 3.74
CA ALA A 678 6.00 -6.83 4.45
C ALA A 678 5.57 -5.72 3.48
N GLY A 679 6.45 -5.29 2.57
CA GLY A 679 6.11 -4.32 1.53
C GLY A 679 4.97 -4.81 0.62
N ILE A 680 4.95 -6.11 0.27
CA ILE A 680 3.84 -6.71 -0.48
C ILE A 680 2.53 -6.61 0.32
N GLN A 681 2.55 -6.91 1.62
CA GLN A 681 1.37 -6.78 2.48
C GLN A 681 0.90 -5.33 2.59
N PHE A 682 1.82 -4.37 2.65
CA PHE A 682 1.49 -2.95 2.74
C PHE A 682 0.81 -2.45 1.46
N TYR A 683 1.41 -2.74 0.30
CA TYR A 683 0.95 -2.28 -1.02
C TYR A 683 -0.14 -3.16 -1.66
N THR A 684 -0.60 -4.20 -0.98
CA THR A 684 -1.74 -5.02 -1.42
C THR A 684 -2.79 -5.17 -0.34
N GLN A 685 -4.00 -5.52 -0.72
CA GLN A 685 -5.05 -5.95 0.18
C GLN A 685 -5.45 -7.40 -0.13
N ILE A 686 -5.87 -8.12 0.90
CA ILE A 686 -6.39 -9.48 0.74
C ILE A 686 -7.86 -9.36 0.40
N LYS A 687 -8.25 -10.01 -0.70
CA LYS A 687 -9.64 -10.27 -1.02
C LYS A 687 -9.90 -11.76 -0.85
N THR A 688 -10.92 -12.10 -0.09
CA THR A 688 -11.34 -13.49 0.12
C THR A 688 -12.55 -13.80 -0.73
N VAL A 689 -12.49 -14.88 -1.51
CA VAL A 689 -13.59 -15.37 -2.34
C VAL A 689 -14.05 -16.71 -1.79
N THR A 690 -15.35 -16.82 -1.54
CA THR A 690 -16.02 -18.07 -1.16
C THR A 690 -17.00 -18.45 -2.25
N GLN A 691 -16.84 -19.63 -2.82
CA GLN A 691 -17.60 -20.09 -3.97
C GLN A 691 -18.29 -21.41 -3.67
N GLN A 692 -19.58 -21.49 -3.97
CA GLN A 692 -20.33 -22.73 -3.90
C GLN A 692 -20.47 -23.39 -5.27
N TRP A 693 -20.11 -24.66 -5.34
CA TRP A 693 -20.28 -25.59 -6.44
C TRP A 693 -21.39 -26.58 -6.08
N LYS A 694 -22.57 -26.41 -6.66
CA LYS A 694 -23.66 -27.40 -6.57
C LYS A 694 -24.12 -27.75 -7.97
N ASP A 695 -23.84 -28.98 -8.39
CA ASP A 695 -24.52 -29.60 -9.53
C ASP A 695 -25.91 -30.04 -9.06
N LEU A 696 -26.94 -29.32 -9.46
CA LEU A 696 -28.33 -29.60 -9.06
C LEU A 696 -28.99 -30.65 -9.99
N GLY A 697 -28.21 -31.65 -10.41
CA GLY A 697 -28.65 -32.73 -11.29
C GLY A 697 -29.20 -33.96 -10.57
N ASP A 698 -28.91 -34.16 -9.29
CA ASP A 698 -29.35 -35.34 -8.56
C ASP A 698 -30.28 -35.00 -7.39
N ASN A 699 -31.51 -35.48 -7.50
CA ASN A 699 -32.44 -35.65 -6.38
C ASN A 699 -31.84 -36.62 -5.35
N TYR A 700 -30.96 -36.15 -4.48
CA TYR A 700 -30.64 -36.84 -3.24
C TYR A 700 -31.26 -36.08 -2.05
N MET A 701 -32.42 -36.56 -1.62
CA MET A 701 -32.98 -36.25 -0.31
C MET A 701 -31.96 -36.63 0.77
N PRO A 702 -31.55 -35.72 1.68
CA PRO A 702 -30.80 -36.14 2.86
C PRO A 702 -31.74 -36.96 3.74
N ALA A 703 -31.35 -38.22 3.99
CA ALA A 703 -32.01 -39.09 4.95
C ALA A 703 -32.10 -38.42 6.33
N LYS A 704 -33.22 -38.65 7.00
CA LYS A 704 -33.46 -38.36 8.42
C LYS A 704 -32.22 -38.67 9.26
N ASN A 705 -31.57 -37.65 9.83
CA ASN A 705 -30.49 -37.87 10.78
C ASN A 705 -31.02 -38.59 12.03
N LEU A 706 -30.44 -39.77 12.26
CA LEU A 706 -30.65 -40.60 13.43
C LEU A 706 -30.25 -39.84 14.71
N ARG A 707 -31.17 -39.81 15.67
CA ARG A 707 -30.84 -39.73 17.09
C ARG A 707 -30.27 -41.07 17.55
N SER A 708 -29.12 -41.04 18.23
CA SER A 708 -28.66 -41.89 19.35
C SER A 708 -27.13 -41.76 19.37
N GLY A 709 -26.42 -41.53 20.46
CA GLY A 709 -26.71 -41.66 21.87
C GLY A 709 -25.43 -42.22 22.49
N LEU A 710 -24.63 -41.40 23.17
CA LEU A 710 -23.53 -41.82 24.04
C LEU A 710 -23.24 -40.67 25.03
N ARG A 711 -23.78 -40.78 26.24
CA ARG A 711 -23.40 -39.95 27.40
C ARG A 711 -22.19 -40.60 28.08
N PRO A 712 -21.11 -39.88 28.42
CA PRO A 712 -20.11 -40.36 29.38
C PRO A 712 -20.63 -40.18 30.82
N PRO A 713 -20.13 -40.96 31.81
CA PRO A 713 -20.63 -40.95 33.17
C PRO A 713 -20.17 -39.71 33.94
N ILE A 714 -21.08 -39.14 34.73
CA ILE A 714 -20.84 -38.04 35.65
C ILE A 714 -20.02 -38.57 36.83
N LEU A 715 -18.77 -38.13 36.96
CA LEU A 715 -17.99 -38.24 38.18
C LEU A 715 -18.23 -36.99 39.02
N ALA A 716 -18.91 -37.15 40.15
CA ALA A 716 -19.09 -36.12 41.15
C ALA A 716 -17.74 -35.82 41.82
N SER A 717 -17.35 -34.54 41.87
CA SER A 717 -16.35 -34.04 42.82
C SER A 717 -16.82 -32.70 43.40
N ALA A 718 -16.44 -32.49 44.65
CA ALA A 718 -17.12 -31.66 45.62
C ALA A 718 -16.78 -30.16 45.53
N GLY A 719 -17.83 -29.34 45.66
CA GLY A 719 -17.86 -28.19 46.58
C GLY A 719 -16.93 -27.00 46.34
N TYR A 720 -17.31 -26.12 45.41
CA TYR A 720 -17.20 -24.68 45.62
C TYR A 720 -18.55 -24.03 45.27
N ARG A 721 -19.13 -23.28 46.21
CA ARG A 721 -20.36 -22.50 45.96
C ARG A 721 -20.00 -21.31 45.07
N PHE A 722 -20.40 -21.35 43.81
CA PHE A 722 -20.41 -20.20 42.92
C PHE A 722 -21.85 -19.78 42.62
N SER A 723 -22.15 -18.51 42.90
CA SER A 723 -23.44 -17.88 42.60
C SER A 723 -23.44 -17.46 41.12
N THR A 724 -23.86 -18.36 40.24
CA THR A 724 -24.37 -17.99 38.91
C THR A 724 -25.88 -18.12 38.92
N ALA A 725 -26.57 -17.07 38.49
CA ALA A 725 -28.01 -17.00 38.40
C ALA A 725 -28.58 -18.10 37.49
N THR A 726 -29.08 -19.17 38.10
CA THR A 726 -30.02 -20.11 37.49
C THR A 726 -31.04 -20.53 38.53
N GLU A 727 -31.95 -19.61 38.81
CA GLU A 727 -33.36 -19.81 39.14
C GLU A 727 -33.95 -18.39 39.15
N PHE A 728 -34.77 -18.03 38.16
CA PHE A 728 -35.51 -16.76 38.18
C PHE A 728 -36.55 -16.83 39.31
N SER A 729 -36.11 -16.61 40.54
CA SER A 729 -37.00 -16.22 41.63
C SER A 729 -37.36 -14.76 41.38
N HIS A 730 -38.65 -14.47 41.21
CA HIS A 730 -39.22 -13.11 41.12
C HIS A 730 -38.97 -12.21 42.37
N ASN A 731 -38.05 -12.58 43.27
CA ASN A 731 -37.84 -11.95 44.57
C ASN A 731 -36.48 -11.24 44.77
N GLN A 732 -35.60 -11.11 43.77
CA GLN A 732 -34.42 -10.23 43.91
C GLN A 732 -34.82 -8.76 43.62
N ARG A 733 -34.78 -7.91 44.66
CA ARG A 733 -35.23 -6.50 44.60
C ARG A 733 -34.35 -5.59 43.73
N ASN A 734 -33.13 -5.98 43.37
CA ASN A 734 -32.20 -5.20 42.53
C ASN A 734 -31.57 -6.10 41.44
N PRO A 735 -31.37 -5.61 40.19
CA PRO A 735 -30.67 -6.35 39.14
C PRO A 735 -29.21 -6.65 39.53
N PRO A 736 -28.62 -7.77 39.09
CA PRO A 736 -27.23 -8.10 39.36
C PRO A 736 -26.27 -7.10 38.70
N ARG A 737 -25.20 -6.71 39.39
CA ARG A 737 -24.13 -5.87 38.81
C ARG A 737 -23.11 -6.75 38.08
N VAL A 738 -22.71 -6.32 36.90
CA VAL A 738 -21.67 -6.99 36.10
C VAL A 738 -20.30 -6.61 36.66
N PRO A 739 -19.43 -7.57 37.02
CA PRO A 739 -18.11 -7.27 37.55
C PRO A 739 -17.13 -6.87 36.44
N ASN A 740 -16.08 -6.13 36.82
CA ASN A 740 -14.85 -6.07 36.02
C ASN A 740 -14.02 -7.35 36.26
N LEU A 741 -13.14 -7.71 35.33
CA LEU A 741 -12.09 -8.70 35.56
C LEU A 741 -10.75 -7.97 35.62
N ILE A 742 -10.10 -7.95 36.77
CA ILE A 742 -8.84 -7.24 36.97
C ILE A 742 -7.88 -8.19 37.68
N GLY A 743 -6.74 -8.50 37.05
CA GLY A 743 -5.69 -9.30 37.68
C GLY A 743 -6.15 -10.69 38.12
N GLY A 744 -7.01 -11.36 37.33
CA GLY A 744 -7.53 -12.69 37.66
C GLY A 744 -8.66 -12.72 38.69
N SER A 745 -9.19 -11.57 39.11
CA SER A 745 -10.32 -11.49 40.05
C SER A 745 -11.50 -10.74 39.45
N PHE A 746 -12.71 -11.24 39.72
CA PHE A 746 -13.94 -10.50 39.45
C PHE A 746 -14.12 -9.42 40.53
N VAL A 747 -14.11 -8.16 40.11
CA VAL A 747 -14.12 -6.98 41.00
C VAL A 747 -15.40 -6.20 40.78
N ASP A 748 -16.15 -5.97 41.86
CA ASP A 748 -17.26 -5.03 41.87
C ASP A 748 -16.73 -3.61 41.76
N SER A 749 -17.15 -2.88 40.72
CA SER A 749 -16.68 -1.52 40.51
C SER A 749 -17.20 -0.57 41.60
N LYS A 750 -16.30 0.32 42.05
CA LYS A 750 -16.56 1.45 42.94
C LYS A 750 -17.33 2.58 42.27
N SER A 751 -17.56 2.50 40.96
CA SER A 751 -18.37 3.48 40.24
C SER A 751 -19.78 3.55 40.79
N THR A 752 -20.26 4.78 41.01
CA THR A 752 -21.65 5.06 41.41
C THR A 752 -22.59 5.12 40.20
N THR A 753 -22.05 5.09 38.98
CA THR A 753 -22.83 5.21 37.75
C THR A 753 -22.85 3.87 37.02
N THR A 754 -24.04 3.43 36.63
CA THR A 754 -24.27 2.18 35.93
C THR A 754 -25.15 2.39 34.70
N ILE A 755 -25.07 1.47 33.75
CA ILE A 755 -25.94 1.35 32.58
C ILE A 755 -26.78 0.08 32.75
N ASP A 756 -28.08 0.21 32.55
CA ASP A 756 -29.00 -0.94 32.57
C ASP A 756 -28.84 -1.78 31.30
N VAL A 757 -28.58 -3.08 31.49
CA VAL A 757 -28.64 -4.08 30.43
C VAL A 757 -30.09 -4.55 30.36
N THR A 758 -30.75 -4.29 29.23
CA THR A 758 -32.19 -4.50 29.08
C THR A 758 -32.45 -5.64 28.11
N ASN A 759 -33.31 -6.59 28.49
CA ASN A 759 -33.79 -7.61 27.56
C ASN A 759 -34.65 -6.94 26.47
N PRO A 760 -34.26 -7.03 25.17
CA PRO A 760 -34.93 -6.29 24.10
C PRO A 760 -36.33 -6.82 23.77
N ALA A 761 -36.68 -8.05 24.15
CA ALA A 761 -38.02 -8.61 23.96
C ALA A 761 -38.99 -8.14 25.06
N THR A 762 -38.53 -8.04 26.31
CA THR A 762 -39.41 -7.76 27.47
C THR A 762 -39.30 -6.34 28.02
N GLN A 763 -38.21 -5.63 27.70
CA GLN A 763 -37.79 -4.36 28.29
C GLN A 763 -37.47 -4.42 29.80
N GLN A 764 -37.27 -5.61 30.34
CA GLN A 764 -36.84 -5.78 31.74
C GLN A 764 -35.33 -5.63 31.85
N VAL A 765 -34.86 -5.00 32.93
CA VAL A 765 -33.44 -4.91 33.25
C VAL A 765 -32.96 -6.28 33.74
N VAL A 766 -31.98 -6.87 33.04
CA VAL A 766 -31.41 -8.18 33.37
C VAL A 766 -30.14 -8.08 34.19
N SER A 767 -29.35 -7.01 34.02
CA SER A 767 -28.15 -6.72 34.79
C SER A 767 -27.78 -5.24 34.69
N GLN A 768 -26.79 -4.78 35.47
CA GLN A 768 -26.28 -3.41 35.47
C GLN A 768 -24.77 -3.39 35.27
N VAL A 769 -24.31 -2.66 34.26
CA VAL A 769 -22.89 -2.52 33.92
C VAL A 769 -22.31 -1.26 34.56
N PRO A 770 -21.18 -1.31 35.25
CA PRO A 770 -20.54 -0.12 35.78
C PRO A 770 -19.87 0.71 34.68
N LEU A 771 -19.91 2.04 34.82
CA LEU A 771 -18.96 2.91 34.15
C LEU A 771 -17.64 2.88 34.93
N THR A 772 -16.73 2.00 34.54
CA THR A 772 -15.45 1.77 35.24
C THR A 772 -14.72 3.07 35.50
N THR A 773 -14.16 3.20 36.70
CA THR A 773 -13.37 4.39 37.07
C THR A 773 -12.01 4.37 36.39
N ASN A 774 -11.36 5.53 36.24
CA ASN A 774 -10.04 5.59 35.64
C ASN A 774 -8.99 4.85 36.49
N GLU A 775 -9.13 4.84 37.82
CA GLU A 775 -8.28 4.09 38.74
C GLU A 775 -8.38 2.58 38.50
N GLU A 776 -9.59 2.05 38.31
CA GLU A 776 -9.83 0.65 37.98
C GLU A 776 -9.30 0.28 36.59
N PHE A 777 -9.47 1.17 35.61
CA PHE A 777 -8.87 1.00 34.28
C PHE A 777 -7.33 0.92 34.36
N LYS A 778 -6.69 1.85 35.09
CA LYS A 778 -5.25 1.83 35.31
C LYS A 778 -4.78 0.59 36.07
N ALA A 779 -5.58 0.09 37.02
CA ALA A 779 -5.30 -1.18 37.70
C ALA A 779 -5.33 -2.37 36.73
N ALA A 780 -6.28 -2.41 35.79
CA ALA A 780 -6.33 -3.44 34.75
C ALA A 780 -5.11 -3.39 33.80
N VAL A 781 -4.71 -2.20 33.35
CA VAL A 781 -3.50 -2.02 32.53
C VAL A 781 -2.24 -2.41 33.32
N ALA A 782 -2.14 -2.01 34.58
CA ALA A 782 -1.01 -2.39 35.44
C ALA A 782 -0.92 -3.91 35.66
N ALA A 783 -2.06 -4.58 35.86
CA ALA A 783 -2.10 -6.04 35.97
C ALA A 783 -1.65 -6.73 34.67
N ALA A 784 -2.13 -6.25 33.51
CA ALA A 784 -1.71 -6.74 32.20
C ALA A 784 -0.22 -6.55 31.94
N LYS A 785 0.32 -5.38 32.31
CA LYS A 785 1.75 -5.07 32.20
C LYS A 785 2.60 -5.94 33.12
N HIS A 786 2.12 -6.19 34.34
CA HIS A 786 2.82 -7.04 35.31
C HIS A 786 2.88 -8.51 34.86
N ALA A 787 1.80 -9.04 34.29
CA ALA A 787 1.74 -10.43 33.80
C ALA A 787 2.53 -10.67 32.50
N PHE A 788 2.77 -9.61 31.71
CA PHE A 788 3.36 -9.73 30.37
C PHE A 788 4.77 -10.38 30.35
N PRO A 789 5.75 -9.97 31.19
CA PRO A 789 7.10 -10.57 31.16
C PRO A 789 7.13 -12.09 31.40
N SER A 790 6.30 -12.61 32.32
CA SER A 790 6.19 -14.06 32.54
C SER A 790 5.45 -14.75 31.39
N TRP A 791 4.40 -14.14 30.86
CA TRP A 791 3.59 -14.74 29.81
C TRP A 791 4.30 -14.78 28.46
N ARG A 792 5.01 -13.72 28.08
CA ARG A 792 5.81 -13.70 26.82
C ARG A 792 6.86 -14.81 26.78
N ASN A 793 7.44 -15.15 27.94
CA ASN A 793 8.48 -16.16 28.09
C ASN A 793 7.92 -17.58 28.33
N THR A 794 6.61 -17.72 28.54
CA THR A 794 5.96 -19.02 28.64
C THR A 794 6.08 -19.75 27.28
N PRO A 795 6.53 -21.02 27.21
CA PRO A 795 6.66 -21.73 25.96
C PRO A 795 5.36 -21.76 25.15
N ILE A 796 5.47 -21.63 23.82
CA ILE A 796 4.33 -21.59 22.90
C ILE A 796 3.40 -22.81 23.03
N THR A 797 3.98 -23.99 23.29
CA THR A 797 3.22 -25.24 23.51
C THR A 797 2.43 -25.24 24.81
N THR A 798 2.89 -24.51 25.83
CA THR A 798 2.12 -24.31 27.07
C THR A 798 0.95 -23.37 26.84
N ARG A 799 1.17 -22.25 26.12
CA ARG A 799 0.08 -21.32 25.74
C ARG A 799 -0.98 -22.01 24.88
N GLN A 800 -0.54 -22.86 23.94
CA GLN A 800 -1.41 -23.69 23.09
C GLN A 800 -2.33 -24.61 23.90
N ARG A 801 -1.84 -25.25 24.97
CA ARG A 801 -2.64 -26.14 25.82
C ARG A 801 -3.80 -25.42 26.51
N VAL A 802 -3.62 -24.14 26.87
CA VAL A 802 -4.70 -23.30 27.42
C VAL A 802 -5.81 -23.14 26.37
N MET A 803 -5.48 -22.89 25.10
CA MET A 803 -6.50 -22.79 24.04
C MET A 803 -7.19 -24.13 23.76
N LEU A 804 -6.44 -25.25 23.79
CA LEU A 804 -7.01 -26.59 23.66
C LEU A 804 -8.00 -26.91 24.77
N LYS A 805 -7.79 -26.38 25.99
CA LYS A 805 -8.74 -26.50 27.08
C LYS A 805 -9.91 -25.53 26.94
N LEU A 806 -9.65 -24.29 26.54
CA LEU A 806 -10.69 -23.27 26.34
C LEU A 806 -11.71 -23.72 25.28
N GLN A 807 -11.29 -24.27 24.15
CA GLN A 807 -12.22 -24.78 23.13
C GLN A 807 -13.09 -25.95 23.65
N GLU A 808 -12.54 -26.83 24.50
CA GLU A 808 -13.33 -27.88 25.18
C GLU A 808 -14.39 -27.28 26.11
N LEU A 809 -14.01 -26.28 26.91
CA LEU A 809 -14.88 -25.61 27.87
C LEU A 809 -15.99 -24.79 27.19
N ILE A 810 -15.68 -24.12 26.08
CA ILE A 810 -16.69 -23.42 25.28
C ILE A 810 -17.72 -24.41 24.71
N ARG A 811 -17.28 -25.58 24.23
CA ARG A 811 -18.22 -26.64 23.77
C ARG A 811 -19.10 -27.16 24.90
N ARG A 812 -18.53 -27.34 26.11
CA ARG A 812 -19.28 -27.76 27.31
C ARG A 812 -20.39 -26.76 27.66
N ASP A 813 -20.06 -25.47 27.63
CA ASP A 813 -20.93 -24.39 28.12
C ASP A 813 -21.61 -23.59 26.99
N MET A 814 -21.66 -24.15 25.78
CA MET A 814 -22.23 -23.50 24.59
C MET A 814 -23.70 -23.09 24.79
N ASP A 815 -24.50 -23.93 25.45
CA ASP A 815 -25.90 -23.62 25.79
C ASP A 815 -26.02 -22.47 26.80
N LYS A 816 -25.08 -22.39 27.77
CA LYS A 816 -25.04 -21.32 28.79
C LYS A 816 -24.75 -19.98 28.10
N LEU A 817 -23.76 -19.95 27.21
CA LEU A 817 -23.41 -18.78 26.40
C LEU A 817 -24.59 -18.37 25.51
N ALA A 818 -25.15 -19.29 24.72
CA ALA A 818 -26.24 -18.99 23.79
C ALA A 818 -27.48 -18.39 24.50
N LYS A 819 -27.86 -18.95 25.66
CA LYS A 819 -28.98 -18.42 26.47
C LYS A 819 -28.71 -17.00 26.98
N ASN A 820 -27.50 -16.71 27.46
CA ASN A 820 -27.15 -15.36 27.90
C ASN A 820 -27.19 -14.36 26.74
N ILE A 821 -26.61 -14.71 25.58
CA ILE A 821 -26.64 -13.88 24.38
C ILE A 821 -28.09 -13.58 23.97
N THR A 822 -28.97 -14.59 23.94
CA THR A 822 -30.39 -14.38 23.62
C THR A 822 -31.08 -13.47 24.64
N ALA A 823 -30.76 -13.58 25.93
CA ALA A 823 -31.39 -12.79 26.98
C ALA A 823 -30.99 -11.30 26.93
N GLU A 824 -29.74 -10.99 26.61
CA GLU A 824 -29.21 -9.61 26.59
C GLU A 824 -29.32 -8.98 25.19
N GLN A 825 -28.96 -9.72 24.13
CA GLN A 825 -28.92 -9.19 22.75
C GLN A 825 -30.24 -9.38 21.98
N GLY A 826 -30.99 -10.44 22.28
CA GLY A 826 -32.30 -10.72 21.70
C GLY A 826 -32.35 -11.69 20.52
N LYS A 827 -31.22 -12.04 19.89
CA LYS A 827 -31.21 -13.02 18.78
C LYS A 827 -31.78 -14.37 19.20
N THR A 828 -32.28 -15.12 18.21
CA THR A 828 -32.79 -16.48 18.42
C THR A 828 -31.71 -17.39 18.99
N LEU A 829 -32.10 -18.40 19.77
CA LEU A 829 -31.14 -19.37 20.33
C LEU A 829 -30.27 -20.02 19.23
N LYS A 830 -30.84 -20.31 18.07
CA LYS A 830 -30.11 -20.86 16.92
C LYS A 830 -29.02 -19.91 16.42
N ASP A 831 -29.33 -18.63 16.29
CA ASP A 831 -28.36 -17.62 15.90
C ASP A 831 -27.30 -17.38 17.00
N ALA A 832 -27.68 -17.49 18.28
CA ALA A 832 -26.75 -17.40 19.40
C ALA A 832 -25.78 -18.60 19.46
N HIS A 833 -26.23 -19.81 19.13
CA HIS A 833 -25.34 -20.95 18.93
C HIS A 833 -24.36 -20.71 17.78
N GLY A 834 -24.84 -20.14 16.67
CA GLY A 834 -23.99 -19.74 15.56
C GLY A 834 -22.91 -18.73 15.97
N ASP A 835 -23.27 -17.71 16.75
CA ASP A 835 -22.35 -16.71 17.32
C ASP A 835 -21.22 -17.37 18.13
N VAL A 836 -21.58 -18.22 19.10
CA VAL A 836 -20.59 -18.94 19.92
C VAL A 836 -19.73 -19.87 19.07
N PHE A 837 -20.34 -20.62 18.15
CA PHE A 837 -19.64 -21.58 17.30
C PHE A 837 -18.61 -20.91 16.39
N ARG A 838 -18.96 -19.79 15.75
CA ARG A 838 -18.01 -19.04 14.91
C ARG A 838 -16.85 -18.45 15.71
N GLY A 839 -17.08 -18.08 16.96
CA GLY A 839 -16.00 -17.69 17.89
C GLY A 839 -15.10 -18.87 18.28
N LEU A 840 -15.70 -20.03 18.57
CA LEU A 840 -15.01 -21.27 18.90
C LEU A 840 -14.03 -21.69 17.80
N GLU A 841 -14.41 -21.60 16.52
CA GLU A 841 -13.52 -21.94 15.40
C GLU A 841 -12.24 -21.08 15.41
N VAL A 842 -12.28 -19.84 15.91
CA VAL A 842 -11.06 -19.00 16.05
C VAL A 842 -10.18 -19.50 17.19
N VAL A 843 -10.77 -19.96 18.30
CA VAL A 843 -10.02 -20.61 19.38
C VAL A 843 -9.36 -21.89 18.89
N GLU A 844 -10.05 -22.68 18.07
CA GLU A 844 -9.50 -23.86 17.42
C GLU A 844 -8.34 -23.50 16.49
N HIS A 845 -8.44 -22.42 15.72
CA HIS A 845 -7.32 -21.92 14.92
C HIS A 845 -6.14 -21.46 15.79
N ALA A 846 -6.39 -20.79 16.91
CA ALA A 846 -5.35 -20.40 17.87
C ALA A 846 -4.65 -21.62 18.49
N CYS A 847 -5.27 -22.81 18.51
CA CYS A 847 -4.58 -24.04 18.89
C CYS A 847 -3.47 -24.43 17.89
N GLY A 848 -3.42 -23.85 16.69
CA GLY A 848 -2.34 -24.02 15.71
C GLY A 848 -1.15 -23.08 15.90
N MET A 849 -1.11 -22.26 16.95
CA MET A 849 -0.15 -21.14 17.08
C MET A 849 1.32 -21.55 16.96
N ALA A 850 1.67 -22.79 17.35
CA ALA A 850 3.03 -23.32 17.27
C ALA A 850 3.67 -23.18 15.88
N THR A 851 2.92 -23.48 14.82
CA THR A 851 3.40 -23.33 13.43
C THR A 851 3.22 -21.90 12.92
N LEU A 852 2.19 -21.19 13.38
CA LEU A 852 1.89 -19.82 12.94
C LEU A 852 2.91 -18.78 13.42
N GLN A 853 3.60 -19.01 14.54
CA GLN A 853 4.63 -18.10 15.06
C GLN A 853 6.07 -18.45 14.66
N MET A 854 6.29 -19.48 13.83
CA MET A 854 7.63 -19.79 13.35
C MET A 854 8.21 -18.60 12.58
N GLY A 855 9.47 -18.28 12.86
CA GLY A 855 10.25 -17.29 12.14
C GLY A 855 10.88 -17.87 10.87
N GLU A 856 11.74 -17.09 10.22
CA GLU A 856 12.45 -17.47 9.00
C GLU A 856 13.96 -17.53 9.26
N TYR A 857 14.69 -18.41 8.55
CA TYR A 857 16.13 -18.56 8.69
C TYR A 857 16.78 -18.67 7.31
N VAL A 858 17.83 -17.88 7.07
CA VAL A 858 18.63 -17.93 5.85
C VAL A 858 20.11 -18.10 6.24
N PRO A 859 20.74 -19.25 5.93
CA PRO A 859 22.16 -19.44 6.15
C PRO A 859 22.97 -18.66 5.12
N ASN A 860 24.18 -18.22 5.49
CA ASN A 860 25.16 -17.63 4.58
C ASN A 860 24.59 -16.52 3.68
N VAL A 861 23.82 -15.59 4.26
CA VAL A 861 23.37 -14.38 3.55
C VAL A 861 24.55 -13.54 3.05
N SER A 862 25.69 -13.67 3.74
CA SER A 862 27.02 -13.35 3.25
C SER A 862 27.99 -14.41 3.78
N SER A 863 29.25 -14.37 3.36
CA SER A 863 30.25 -15.37 3.73
C SER A 863 30.42 -15.44 5.26
N GLY A 864 29.96 -16.54 5.86
CA GLY A 864 30.00 -16.77 7.32
C GLY A 864 29.08 -15.85 8.12
N ILE A 865 27.97 -15.37 7.52
CA ILE A 865 26.95 -14.57 8.18
C ILE A 865 25.59 -15.23 7.96
N ASP A 866 24.87 -15.49 9.04
CA ASP A 866 23.49 -16.00 9.00
C ASP A 866 22.51 -14.90 9.41
N THR A 867 21.29 -14.93 8.84
CA THR A 867 20.20 -14.05 9.25
C THR A 867 18.95 -14.86 9.53
N TYR A 868 18.27 -14.55 10.63
CA TYR A 868 16.98 -15.13 10.96
C TYR A 868 16.04 -14.10 11.59
N SER A 869 14.75 -14.34 11.45
CA SER A 869 13.71 -13.53 12.07
C SER A 869 13.00 -14.31 13.16
N ILE A 870 12.57 -13.62 14.21
CA ILE A 870 11.69 -14.17 15.25
C ILE A 870 10.45 -13.29 15.39
N ARG A 871 9.35 -13.89 15.87
CA ARG A 871 8.11 -13.17 16.17
C ARG A 871 8.01 -12.94 17.67
N GLU A 872 8.05 -11.69 18.08
CA GLU A 872 7.88 -11.29 19.48
C GLU A 872 6.46 -10.78 19.72
N PRO A 873 5.85 -11.04 20.89
CA PRO A 873 4.62 -10.36 21.27
C PRO A 873 4.89 -8.87 21.52
N LEU A 874 3.86 -8.05 21.39
CA LEU A 874 3.93 -6.59 21.49
C LEU A 874 3.94 -6.06 22.92
N GLY A 875 3.17 -6.69 23.81
CA GLY A 875 2.92 -6.16 25.14
C GLY A 875 1.46 -6.28 25.56
N VAL A 876 0.92 -5.18 26.10
CA VAL A 876 -0.50 -5.05 26.42
C VAL A 876 -1.26 -4.66 25.14
N CYS A 877 -2.28 -5.44 24.80
CA CYS A 877 -3.18 -5.18 23.68
C CYS A 877 -4.60 -4.92 24.21
N ALA A 878 -5.44 -4.25 23.41
CA ALA A 878 -6.83 -3.99 23.77
C ALA A 878 -7.81 -4.40 22.66
N GLY A 879 -9.01 -4.81 23.06
CA GLY A 879 -10.13 -5.14 22.19
C GLY A 879 -11.39 -4.39 22.58
N ILE A 880 -12.04 -3.75 21.62
CA ILE A 880 -13.29 -3.01 21.82
C ILE A 880 -14.36 -3.64 20.92
N CYS A 881 -15.40 -4.22 21.53
CA CYS A 881 -16.35 -5.07 20.84
C CYS A 881 -17.75 -4.42 20.69
N PRO A 882 -18.49 -4.77 19.62
CA PRO A 882 -19.85 -4.30 19.38
C PRO A 882 -20.86 -5.22 20.09
N PHE A 883 -22.11 -4.77 20.15
CA PHE A 883 -23.20 -5.53 20.78
C PHE A 883 -23.65 -6.75 19.96
N ASN A 884 -23.56 -6.68 18.63
CA ASN A 884 -24.30 -7.62 17.79
C ASN A 884 -23.75 -9.06 17.81
N PHE A 885 -22.52 -9.26 18.28
CA PHE A 885 -21.88 -10.57 18.40
C PHE A 885 -20.99 -10.64 19.66
N PRO A 886 -21.58 -10.74 20.85
CA PRO A 886 -20.88 -10.56 22.12
C PRO A 886 -20.05 -11.80 22.55
N ALA A 887 -20.07 -12.89 21.78
CA ALA A 887 -19.15 -14.03 21.94
C ALA A 887 -18.14 -14.13 20.79
N MET A 888 -18.62 -14.13 19.53
CA MET A 888 -17.77 -14.29 18.35
C MET A 888 -16.66 -13.24 18.28
N ILE A 889 -16.98 -11.95 18.45
CA ILE A 889 -16.00 -10.86 18.25
C ILE A 889 -14.94 -10.81 19.36
N PRO A 890 -15.26 -10.97 20.66
CA PRO A 890 -14.23 -11.15 21.67
C PRO A 890 -13.27 -12.32 21.34
N LEU A 891 -13.81 -13.45 20.87
CA LEU A 891 -13.03 -14.63 20.49
C LEU A 891 -12.21 -14.43 19.19
N TRP A 892 -12.54 -13.44 18.37
CA TRP A 892 -11.69 -13.02 17.25
C TRP A 892 -10.39 -12.32 17.70
N MET A 893 -10.39 -11.79 18.93
CA MET A 893 -9.34 -10.89 19.41
C MET A 893 -8.45 -11.56 20.45
N PHE A 894 -8.97 -11.78 21.67
CA PHE A 894 -8.11 -12.15 22.80
C PHE A 894 -7.44 -13.53 22.64
N PRO A 895 -8.09 -14.59 22.10
CA PRO A 895 -7.44 -15.90 21.98
C PRO A 895 -6.19 -15.85 21.10
N VAL A 896 -6.26 -15.12 19.98
CA VAL A 896 -5.10 -14.93 19.08
C VAL A 896 -4.02 -14.13 19.81
N ALA A 897 -4.38 -12.98 20.41
CA ALA A 897 -3.43 -12.10 21.09
C ALA A 897 -2.68 -12.80 22.25
N VAL A 898 -3.42 -13.48 23.14
CA VAL A 898 -2.82 -14.13 24.32
C VAL A 898 -2.00 -15.34 23.94
N THR A 899 -2.42 -16.12 22.93
CA THR A 899 -1.63 -17.27 22.47
C THR A 899 -0.36 -16.82 21.76
N CYS A 900 -0.36 -15.64 21.14
CA CYS A 900 0.87 -15.02 20.64
C CYS A 900 1.86 -14.59 21.73
N GLY A 901 1.42 -14.50 22.99
CA GLY A 901 2.23 -14.10 24.16
C GLY A 901 1.94 -12.70 24.70
N ASN A 902 0.89 -12.03 24.22
CA ASN A 902 0.46 -10.72 24.73
C ASN A 902 -0.44 -10.85 25.96
N THR A 903 -0.65 -9.74 26.66
CA THR A 903 -1.74 -9.58 27.63
C THR A 903 -2.83 -8.69 27.04
N PHE A 904 -4.06 -8.77 27.56
CA PHE A 904 -5.23 -8.25 26.87
C PHE A 904 -6.20 -7.50 27.80
N ILE A 905 -6.64 -6.32 27.35
CA ILE A 905 -7.73 -5.53 27.95
C ILE A 905 -8.93 -5.59 27.02
N LEU A 906 -10.02 -6.23 27.44
CA LEU A 906 -11.25 -6.34 26.65
C LEU A 906 -12.31 -5.36 27.18
N LYS A 907 -12.89 -4.56 26.29
CA LYS A 907 -14.06 -3.70 26.54
C LYS A 907 -15.25 -4.19 25.73
N PRO A 908 -16.10 -5.08 26.29
CA PRO A 908 -17.30 -5.57 25.61
C PRO A 908 -18.37 -4.47 25.53
N SER A 909 -19.41 -4.68 24.72
CA SER A 909 -20.51 -3.72 24.69
C SER A 909 -21.24 -3.68 26.03
N GLU A 910 -21.54 -2.46 26.48
CA GLU A 910 -22.35 -2.17 27.65
C GLU A 910 -23.82 -2.63 27.52
N LYS A 911 -24.24 -3.09 26.33
CA LYS A 911 -25.60 -3.56 26.04
C LYS A 911 -25.81 -5.06 26.27
N ASP A 912 -24.74 -5.85 26.26
CA ASP A 912 -24.77 -7.32 26.34
C ASP A 912 -23.40 -7.91 26.77
N PRO A 913 -22.89 -7.53 27.95
CA PRO A 913 -21.55 -7.90 28.42
C PRO A 913 -21.43 -9.35 28.89
N GLY A 914 -22.54 -10.04 29.15
CA GLY A 914 -22.58 -11.28 29.93
C GLY A 914 -21.78 -12.41 29.29
N ALA A 915 -21.85 -12.53 27.97
CA ALA A 915 -21.14 -13.55 27.22
C ALA A 915 -19.62 -13.41 27.39
N SER A 916 -19.10 -12.17 27.41
CA SER A 916 -17.67 -11.91 27.62
C SER A 916 -17.21 -12.26 29.04
N ILE A 917 -18.07 -12.07 30.05
CA ILE A 917 -17.78 -12.49 31.43
C ILE A 917 -17.73 -14.01 31.54
N ILE A 918 -18.69 -14.72 30.93
CA ILE A 918 -18.66 -16.20 30.90
C ILE A 918 -17.41 -16.69 30.20
N LEU A 919 -17.02 -16.10 29.06
CA LEU A 919 -15.79 -16.48 28.36
C LEU A 919 -14.53 -16.25 29.21
N ALA A 920 -14.51 -15.19 30.03
CA ALA A 920 -13.44 -14.96 31.00
C ALA A 920 -13.38 -16.05 32.08
N GLU A 921 -14.54 -16.46 32.64
CA GLU A 921 -14.61 -17.60 33.59
C GLU A 921 -13.98 -18.86 32.96
N LEU A 922 -14.35 -19.16 31.71
CA LEU A 922 -13.82 -20.33 30.98
C LEU A 922 -12.33 -20.20 30.67
N ALA A 923 -11.84 -18.99 30.38
CA ALA A 923 -10.41 -18.75 30.15
C ALA A 923 -9.60 -18.95 31.43
N MET A 924 -10.10 -18.50 32.57
CA MET A 924 -9.49 -18.76 33.88
C MET A 924 -9.51 -20.25 34.22
N GLU A 925 -10.64 -20.93 34.01
CA GLU A 925 -10.75 -22.39 34.20
C GLU A 925 -9.81 -23.17 33.27
N ALA A 926 -9.55 -22.66 32.06
CA ALA A 926 -8.58 -23.23 31.12
C ALA A 926 -7.12 -23.09 31.59
N GLY A 927 -6.85 -22.33 32.65
CA GLY A 927 -5.52 -22.08 33.20
C GLY A 927 -4.82 -20.86 32.60
N LEU A 928 -5.58 -19.90 32.05
CA LEU A 928 -5.00 -18.61 31.63
C LEU A 928 -4.51 -17.84 32.88
N PRO A 929 -3.24 -17.40 32.95
CA PRO A 929 -2.72 -16.76 34.16
C PRO A 929 -3.39 -15.42 34.49
N ASP A 930 -3.36 -15.08 35.78
CA ASP A 930 -3.88 -13.81 36.30
C ASP A 930 -3.27 -12.61 35.59
N GLY A 931 -4.12 -11.65 35.23
CA GLY A 931 -3.72 -10.43 34.51
C GLY A 931 -3.47 -10.61 33.01
N VAL A 932 -3.43 -11.83 32.46
CA VAL A 932 -3.28 -12.03 31.01
C VAL A 932 -4.54 -11.59 30.25
N LEU A 933 -5.72 -11.82 30.82
CA LEU A 933 -6.99 -11.26 30.35
C LEU A 933 -7.59 -10.38 31.44
N ASN A 934 -7.99 -9.17 31.07
CA ASN A 934 -8.72 -8.26 31.93
C ASN A 934 -9.94 -7.73 31.15
N ILE A 935 -11.04 -7.49 31.85
CA ILE A 935 -12.28 -6.96 31.28
C ILE A 935 -12.65 -5.69 32.04
N VAL A 936 -12.79 -4.60 31.31
CA VAL A 936 -13.24 -3.30 31.84
C VAL A 936 -14.45 -2.82 31.06
N HIS A 937 -15.45 -2.33 31.79
CA HIS A 937 -16.69 -1.83 31.18
C HIS A 937 -16.73 -0.31 31.10
N GLY A 938 -17.50 0.25 30.16
CA GLY A 938 -17.69 1.69 30.06
C GLY A 938 -18.02 2.13 28.66
N THR A 939 -18.09 3.44 28.41
CA THR A 939 -18.43 4.03 27.11
C THR A 939 -17.23 4.79 26.53
N ASN A 940 -17.42 6.04 26.09
CA ASN A 940 -16.42 6.83 25.40
C ASN A 940 -15.18 7.12 26.26
N ASP A 941 -15.35 7.32 27.57
CA ASP A 941 -14.21 7.67 28.45
C ASP A 941 -13.20 6.53 28.55
N ILE A 942 -13.68 5.28 28.70
CA ILE A 942 -12.80 4.10 28.70
C ILE A 942 -12.21 3.84 27.32
N VAL A 943 -12.96 4.05 26.23
CA VAL A 943 -12.41 3.97 24.86
C VAL A 943 -11.28 4.97 24.66
N ASN A 944 -11.46 6.22 25.10
CA ASN A 944 -10.42 7.24 25.03
C ASN A 944 -9.22 6.89 25.91
N ALA A 945 -9.45 6.38 27.12
CA ALA A 945 -8.39 5.92 28.01
C ALA A 945 -7.56 4.79 27.36
N ILE A 946 -8.20 3.85 26.66
CA ILE A 946 -7.52 2.81 25.88
C ILE A 946 -6.67 3.42 24.75
N CYS A 947 -7.20 4.41 24.02
CA CYS A 947 -6.45 5.08 22.95
C CYS A 947 -5.23 5.87 23.48
N ASP A 948 -5.35 6.45 24.67
CA ASP A 948 -4.37 7.39 25.21
C ASP A 948 -3.27 6.72 26.05
N ASP A 949 -3.52 5.54 26.61
CA ASP A 949 -2.56 4.86 27.50
C ASP A 949 -1.29 4.43 26.76
N ASP A 950 -0.11 4.82 27.25
CA ASP A 950 1.17 4.54 26.58
C ASP A 950 1.62 3.07 26.71
N ASP A 951 1.06 2.31 27.66
CA ASP A 951 1.40 0.89 27.85
C ASP A 951 0.64 -0.02 26.87
N ILE A 952 -0.46 0.45 26.29
CA ILE A 952 -1.24 -0.29 25.28
C ILE A 952 -0.57 -0.13 23.91
N ARG A 953 -0.22 -1.25 23.27
CA ARG A 953 0.57 -1.29 22.03
C ARG A 953 -0.27 -1.47 20.78
N ALA A 954 -1.41 -2.15 20.90
CA ALA A 954 -2.31 -2.42 19.78
C ALA A 954 -3.78 -2.41 20.21
N ILE A 955 -4.67 -1.95 19.33
CA ILE A 955 -6.12 -1.87 19.55
C ILE A 955 -6.86 -2.58 18.40
N SER A 956 -7.70 -3.54 18.77
CA SER A 956 -8.62 -4.22 17.87
C SER A 956 -10.03 -3.70 18.08
N PHE A 957 -10.66 -3.14 17.06
CA PHE A 957 -12.00 -2.55 17.15
C PHE A 957 -12.94 -3.12 16.10
N VAL A 958 -14.16 -3.45 16.52
CA VAL A 958 -15.28 -3.71 15.59
C VAL A 958 -16.47 -2.87 16.03
N GLY A 959 -17.07 -2.12 15.11
CA GLY A 959 -18.24 -1.30 15.41
C GLY A 959 -18.62 -0.32 14.31
N SER A 960 -19.16 0.85 14.69
CA SER A 960 -19.61 1.87 13.74
C SER A 960 -18.45 2.67 13.12
N ASN A 961 -18.68 3.28 11.95
CA ASN A 961 -17.70 4.16 11.30
C ASN A 961 -17.25 5.34 12.16
N THR A 962 -18.19 5.99 12.86
CA THR A 962 -17.88 7.16 13.68
C THR A 962 -16.91 6.80 14.81
N ALA A 963 -17.20 5.73 15.54
CA ALA A 963 -16.32 5.25 16.61
C ALA A 963 -15.01 4.69 16.04
N GLY A 964 -15.07 3.92 14.96
CA GLY A 964 -13.91 3.29 14.35
C GLY A 964 -12.88 4.28 13.81
N MET A 965 -13.32 5.35 13.15
CA MET A 965 -12.42 6.42 12.68
C MET A 965 -11.88 7.28 13.82
N HIS A 966 -12.67 7.52 14.87
CA HIS A 966 -12.20 8.20 16.09
C HIS A 966 -11.07 7.42 16.76
N ILE A 967 -11.27 6.11 16.97
CA ILE A 967 -10.26 5.22 17.57
C ILE A 967 -9.04 5.13 16.66
N TYR A 968 -9.24 4.91 15.35
CA TYR A 968 -8.15 4.82 14.38
C TYR A 968 -7.30 6.09 14.37
N GLY A 969 -7.91 7.27 14.22
CA GLY A 969 -7.17 8.53 14.19
C GLY A 969 -6.47 8.84 15.53
N ARG A 970 -7.17 8.69 16.66
CA ARG A 970 -6.65 9.04 17.99
C ARG A 970 -5.49 8.13 18.42
N ALA A 971 -5.64 6.81 18.28
CA ALA A 971 -4.63 5.86 18.71
C ALA A 971 -3.45 5.76 17.74
N SER A 972 -3.70 5.87 16.42
CA SER A 972 -2.63 5.93 15.42
C SER A 972 -1.74 7.16 15.63
N ALA A 973 -2.31 8.32 15.96
CA ALA A 973 -1.52 9.51 16.31
C ALA A 973 -0.58 9.33 17.51
N LYS A 974 -0.80 8.29 18.32
CA LYS A 974 0.07 7.87 19.44
C LYS A 974 1.03 6.73 19.08
N GLY A 975 1.13 6.36 17.80
CA GLY A 975 1.99 5.28 17.30
C GLY A 975 1.51 3.87 17.65
N LYS A 976 0.25 3.71 18.11
CA LYS A 976 -0.33 2.38 18.39
C LYS A 976 -0.78 1.72 17.10
N ARG A 977 -0.74 0.38 17.05
CA ARG A 977 -1.38 -0.37 15.95
C ARG A 977 -2.87 -0.37 16.13
N VAL A 978 -3.61 -0.16 15.05
CA VAL A 978 -5.07 -0.21 15.07
C VAL A 978 -5.59 -0.99 13.88
N GLN A 979 -6.40 -2.01 14.14
CA GLN A 979 -7.26 -2.62 13.14
C GLN A 979 -8.72 -2.28 13.51
N SER A 980 -9.43 -1.63 12.60
CA SER A 980 -10.75 -1.06 12.87
C SER A 980 -11.74 -1.51 11.80
N ASN A 981 -12.55 -2.53 12.12
CA ASN A 981 -13.64 -2.97 11.25
C ASN A 981 -14.89 -2.14 11.53
N MET A 982 -15.39 -1.50 10.50
CA MET A 982 -16.45 -0.50 10.58
C MET A 982 -17.73 -0.98 9.89
N GLY A 983 -18.72 -0.10 9.76
CA GLY A 983 -20.03 -0.39 9.20
C GLY A 983 -19.97 -0.84 7.74
N ALA A 984 -21.10 -1.38 7.30
CA ALA A 984 -21.22 -2.02 6.00
C ALA A 984 -22.53 -1.68 5.29
N LYS A 985 -22.54 -1.88 3.98
CA LYS A 985 -23.73 -1.97 3.15
C LYS A 985 -23.44 -3.02 2.10
N ASN A 986 -23.77 -4.28 2.39
CA ASN A 986 -23.44 -5.39 1.50
C ASN A 986 -24.55 -5.59 0.47
N HIS A 987 -24.14 -5.99 -0.74
CA HIS A 987 -25.01 -6.15 -1.88
C HIS A 987 -24.95 -7.57 -2.43
N GLY A 988 -26.11 -8.11 -2.79
CA GLY A 988 -26.23 -9.31 -3.61
C GLY A 988 -26.65 -8.96 -5.04
N ILE A 989 -25.87 -9.32 -6.05
CA ILE A 989 -26.25 -9.21 -7.46
C ILE A 989 -26.95 -10.50 -7.87
N VAL A 990 -28.15 -10.38 -8.45
CA VAL A 990 -28.89 -11.52 -9.00
C VAL A 990 -28.88 -11.43 -10.51
N MET A 991 -28.21 -12.38 -11.16
CA MET A 991 -28.19 -12.49 -12.62
C MET A 991 -29.43 -13.26 -13.11
N PRO A 992 -29.92 -13.01 -14.35
CA PRO A 992 -31.04 -13.75 -14.93
C PRO A 992 -30.84 -15.27 -14.99
N ASP A 993 -29.59 -15.73 -15.07
CA ASP A 993 -29.22 -17.13 -15.13
C ASP A 993 -29.04 -17.79 -13.75
N ALA A 994 -29.24 -17.04 -12.66
CA ALA A 994 -29.16 -17.58 -11.31
C ALA A 994 -30.23 -18.65 -11.08
N ASN A 995 -29.92 -19.64 -10.22
CA ASN A 995 -30.98 -20.50 -9.70
C ASN A 995 -31.89 -19.67 -8.79
N LYS A 996 -33.11 -19.40 -9.27
CA LYS A 996 -34.08 -18.54 -8.61
C LYS A 996 -34.39 -18.96 -7.18
N ASP A 997 -34.69 -20.24 -6.96
CA ASP A 997 -35.08 -20.73 -5.64
C ASP A 997 -33.94 -20.62 -4.62
N ALA A 998 -32.73 -21.03 -5.02
CA ALA A 998 -31.55 -20.93 -4.17
C ALA A 998 -31.20 -19.47 -3.86
N ALA A 999 -31.22 -18.59 -4.86
CA ALA A 999 -30.93 -17.17 -4.71
C ALA A 999 -31.92 -16.49 -3.76
N LEU A 1000 -33.23 -16.65 -3.98
CA LEU A 1000 -34.25 -16.04 -3.13
C LEU A 1000 -34.20 -16.55 -1.68
N ASN A 1001 -33.98 -17.85 -1.46
CA ASN A 1001 -33.79 -18.39 -0.11
C ASN A 1001 -32.55 -17.82 0.59
N ALA A 1002 -31.45 -17.69 -0.15
CA ALA A 1002 -30.20 -17.09 0.33
C ALA A 1002 -30.39 -15.62 0.71
N LEU A 1003 -31.13 -14.85 -0.10
CA LEU A 1003 -31.44 -13.45 0.16
C LEU A 1003 -32.29 -13.27 1.43
N VAL A 1004 -33.31 -14.11 1.64
CA VAL A 1004 -34.13 -14.06 2.87
C VAL A 1004 -33.28 -14.35 4.10
N ALA A 1005 -32.47 -15.43 4.07
CA ALA A 1005 -31.62 -15.79 5.19
C ALA A 1005 -30.59 -14.69 5.53
N ALA A 1006 -30.02 -14.05 4.51
CA ALA A 1006 -28.96 -13.06 4.69
C ALA A 1006 -29.43 -11.62 4.93
N GLY A 1007 -30.63 -11.27 4.44
CA GLY A 1007 -31.24 -9.96 4.68
C GLY A 1007 -31.89 -9.85 6.05
N PHE A 1008 -32.48 -10.93 6.56
CA PHE A 1008 -33.29 -10.89 7.79
C PHE A 1008 -32.65 -11.60 8.99
N GLY A 1009 -31.72 -12.55 8.81
CA GLY A 1009 -31.11 -13.30 9.92
C GLY A 1009 -30.54 -12.40 11.04
N ALA A 1010 -30.67 -12.81 12.30
CA ALA A 1010 -30.37 -12.02 13.51
C ALA A 1010 -30.98 -10.60 13.49
N ALA A 1011 -32.20 -10.46 12.99
CA ALA A 1011 -32.88 -9.17 12.82
C ALA A 1011 -32.09 -8.17 11.96
N GLY A 1012 -31.29 -8.65 11.00
CA GLY A 1012 -30.44 -7.83 10.15
C GLY A 1012 -29.32 -7.07 10.88
N GLN A 1013 -29.09 -7.34 12.17
CA GLN A 1013 -28.02 -6.73 12.98
C GLN A 1013 -26.68 -7.45 12.75
N ARG A 1014 -26.28 -7.62 11.49
CA ARG A 1014 -25.03 -8.31 11.11
C ARG A 1014 -24.23 -7.40 10.18
N CYS A 1015 -22.92 -7.26 10.44
CA CYS A 1015 -22.02 -6.53 9.54
C CYS A 1015 -21.94 -7.16 8.13
N MET A 1016 -22.25 -8.46 8.01
CA MET A 1016 -22.32 -9.20 6.74
C MET A 1016 -23.76 -9.42 6.24
N ALA A 1017 -24.76 -8.71 6.79
CA ALA A 1017 -26.13 -8.79 6.29
C ALA A 1017 -26.17 -8.30 4.83
N LEU A 1018 -26.83 -9.06 3.94
CA LEU A 1018 -27.15 -8.59 2.59
C LEU A 1018 -28.33 -7.64 2.67
N SER A 1019 -28.05 -6.38 3.02
CA SER A 1019 -29.07 -5.35 3.16
C SER A 1019 -29.59 -4.82 1.81
N THR A 1020 -28.91 -5.13 0.70
CA THR A 1020 -29.22 -4.63 -0.64
C THR A 1020 -29.15 -5.74 -1.67
N VAL A 1021 -30.11 -5.74 -2.61
CA VAL A 1021 -30.13 -6.65 -3.76
C VAL A 1021 -30.20 -5.83 -5.04
N VAL A 1022 -29.36 -6.17 -6.02
CA VAL A 1022 -29.40 -5.58 -7.36
C VAL A 1022 -29.84 -6.66 -8.33
N PHE A 1023 -31.07 -6.54 -8.82
CA PHE A 1023 -31.60 -7.42 -9.87
C PHE A 1023 -31.12 -6.93 -11.23
N VAL A 1024 -30.49 -7.82 -12.00
CA VAL A 1024 -30.01 -7.54 -13.36
C VAL A 1024 -31.02 -8.05 -14.37
N GLY A 1025 -31.43 -7.20 -15.31
CA GLY A 1025 -32.36 -7.58 -16.39
C GLY A 1025 -33.66 -8.20 -15.88
N ASP A 1026 -34.04 -9.36 -16.43
CA ASP A 1026 -35.35 -10.01 -16.18
C ASP A 1026 -35.52 -10.58 -14.75
N SER A 1027 -34.45 -10.62 -13.96
CA SER A 1027 -34.51 -11.12 -12.57
C SER A 1027 -35.33 -10.22 -11.63
N GLU A 1028 -35.60 -8.97 -12.01
CA GLU A 1028 -36.45 -8.03 -11.26
C GLU A 1028 -37.85 -8.59 -10.99
N SER A 1029 -38.37 -9.42 -11.89
CA SER A 1029 -39.68 -10.07 -11.73
C SER A 1029 -39.79 -10.98 -10.51
N TRP A 1030 -38.68 -11.31 -9.84
CA TRP A 1030 -38.62 -12.23 -8.71
C TRP A 1030 -38.96 -11.58 -7.36
N GLU A 1031 -39.10 -10.24 -7.30
CA GLU A 1031 -39.43 -9.51 -6.07
C GLU A 1031 -40.72 -10.01 -5.39
N THR A 1032 -41.72 -10.42 -6.16
CA THR A 1032 -42.98 -10.93 -5.60
C THR A 1032 -42.76 -12.20 -4.78
N GLU A 1033 -41.97 -13.15 -5.29
CA GLU A 1033 -41.66 -14.39 -4.57
C GLU A 1033 -40.71 -14.18 -3.40
N LEU A 1034 -39.83 -13.17 -3.49
CA LEU A 1034 -39.01 -12.73 -2.37
C LEU A 1034 -39.88 -12.25 -1.20
N VAL A 1035 -40.92 -11.44 -1.49
CA VAL A 1035 -41.88 -10.95 -0.50
C VAL A 1035 -42.65 -12.10 0.15
N GLU A 1036 -43.13 -13.06 -0.63
CA GLU A 1036 -43.87 -14.21 -0.08
C GLU A 1036 -43.01 -15.05 0.87
N ARG A 1037 -41.73 -15.27 0.54
CA ARG A 1037 -40.80 -15.99 1.44
C ARG A 1037 -40.47 -15.19 2.70
N ALA A 1038 -40.31 -13.87 2.58
CA ALA A 1038 -40.05 -13.01 3.74
C ALA A 1038 -41.25 -12.96 4.69
N LYS A 1039 -42.50 -12.95 4.18
CA LYS A 1039 -43.73 -13.01 4.99
C LYS A 1039 -43.86 -14.29 5.82
N ALA A 1040 -43.24 -15.38 5.37
CA ALA A 1040 -43.30 -16.66 6.07
C ALA A 1040 -42.42 -16.71 7.33
N LEU A 1041 -41.52 -15.75 7.54
CA LEU A 1041 -40.65 -15.69 8.72
C LEU A 1041 -41.46 -15.37 9.98
N LYS A 1042 -41.22 -16.15 11.04
CA LYS A 1042 -41.86 -15.97 12.35
C LYS A 1042 -41.07 -15.00 13.23
N VAL A 1043 -41.68 -13.85 13.52
CA VAL A 1043 -41.12 -12.86 14.44
C VAL A 1043 -41.60 -13.13 15.86
N ASN A 1044 -40.66 -13.40 16.78
CA ASN A 1044 -40.99 -13.66 18.19
C ASN A 1044 -39.76 -13.42 19.08
N ALA A 1045 -39.92 -13.50 20.41
CA ALA A 1045 -38.77 -13.45 21.32
C ALA A 1045 -37.76 -14.57 21.01
N GLY A 1046 -36.46 -14.27 21.10
CA GLY A 1046 -35.41 -15.23 20.71
C GLY A 1046 -35.35 -16.51 21.55
N THR A 1047 -36.01 -16.52 22.71
CA THR A 1047 -36.19 -17.69 23.59
C THR A 1047 -37.25 -18.67 23.09
N GLU A 1048 -38.11 -18.25 22.16
CA GLU A 1048 -39.17 -19.09 21.61
C GLU A 1048 -38.59 -20.07 20.56
N PRO A 1049 -38.89 -21.38 20.63
CA PRO A 1049 -38.24 -22.40 19.80
C PRO A 1049 -38.38 -22.22 18.28
N ASP A 1050 -39.50 -21.64 17.85
CA ASP A 1050 -39.86 -21.48 16.43
C ASP A 1050 -39.62 -20.05 15.90
N ALA A 1051 -38.92 -19.20 16.66
CA ALA A 1051 -38.61 -17.85 16.21
C ALA A 1051 -37.57 -17.87 15.09
N ASP A 1052 -37.89 -17.29 13.94
CA ASP A 1052 -36.92 -17.01 12.88
C ASP A 1052 -36.23 -15.65 13.10
N LEU A 1053 -36.95 -14.70 13.70
CA LEU A 1053 -36.53 -13.31 13.86
C LEU A 1053 -36.77 -12.81 15.30
N GLY A 1054 -35.69 -12.40 15.98
CA GLY A 1054 -35.75 -11.74 17.30
C GLY A 1054 -36.00 -10.23 17.23
N PRO A 1055 -36.06 -9.53 18.38
CA PRO A 1055 -36.09 -8.07 18.44
C PRO A 1055 -34.75 -7.43 18.03
N VAL A 1056 -34.77 -6.12 17.75
CA VAL A 1056 -33.56 -5.30 17.66
C VAL A 1056 -33.11 -4.84 19.05
N ILE A 1057 -31.83 -4.49 19.21
CA ILE A 1057 -31.19 -4.34 20.52
C ILE A 1057 -31.83 -3.29 21.44
N SER A 1058 -32.38 -2.20 20.90
CA SER A 1058 -32.89 -1.10 21.72
C SER A 1058 -34.03 -0.33 21.04
N LYS A 1059 -34.74 0.50 21.81
CA LYS A 1059 -35.82 1.36 21.29
C LYS A 1059 -35.29 2.37 20.28
N GLU A 1060 -34.12 2.95 20.56
CA GLU A 1060 -33.45 3.91 19.70
C GLU A 1060 -33.05 3.25 18.37
N ALA A 1061 -32.63 1.98 18.41
CA ALA A 1061 -32.37 1.20 17.20
C ALA A 1061 -33.66 0.99 16.39
N LYS A 1062 -34.77 0.61 17.05
CA LYS A 1062 -36.10 0.46 16.41
C LYS A 1062 -36.56 1.75 15.75
N GLU A 1063 -36.49 2.87 16.46
CA GLU A 1063 -36.86 4.20 15.96
C GLU A 1063 -36.01 4.61 14.75
N ARG A 1064 -34.69 4.42 14.84
CA ARG A 1064 -33.76 4.71 13.73
C ARG A 1064 -34.09 3.89 12.49
N ILE A 1065 -34.36 2.59 12.64
CA ILE A 1065 -34.73 1.72 11.52
C ILE A 1065 -36.05 2.17 10.90
N CYS A 1066 -37.09 2.44 11.71
CA CYS A 1066 -38.37 2.94 11.22
C CYS A 1066 -38.23 4.27 10.46
N ARG A 1067 -37.38 5.18 10.94
CA ARG A 1067 -37.07 6.45 10.26
C ARG A 1067 -36.41 6.22 8.90
N LEU A 1068 -35.43 5.32 8.80
CA LEU A 1068 -34.75 5.00 7.53
C LEU A 1068 -35.67 4.28 6.54
N ILE A 1069 -36.61 3.46 7.02
CA ILE A 1069 -37.65 2.88 6.16
C ILE A 1069 -38.54 4.01 5.61
N GLN A 1070 -38.99 4.91 6.48
CA GLN A 1070 -39.84 6.03 6.09
C GLN A 1070 -39.14 6.97 5.09
N SER A 1071 -37.85 7.28 5.28
CA SER A 1071 -37.12 8.13 4.33
C SER A 1071 -37.00 7.53 2.94
N GLY A 1072 -36.97 6.19 2.83
CA GLY A 1072 -37.10 5.50 1.54
C GLY A 1072 -38.46 5.75 0.89
N VAL A 1073 -39.55 5.59 1.63
CA VAL A 1073 -40.93 5.84 1.15
C VAL A 1073 -41.11 7.29 0.72
N ASP A 1074 -40.65 8.24 1.53
CA ASP A 1074 -40.74 9.68 1.25
C ASP A 1074 -39.93 10.06 0.00
N SER A 1075 -38.86 9.32 -0.29
CA SER A 1075 -38.02 9.50 -1.49
C SER A 1075 -38.55 8.76 -2.73
N GLY A 1076 -39.71 8.10 -2.64
CA GLY A 1076 -40.38 7.44 -3.76
C GLY A 1076 -40.12 5.94 -3.90
N ALA A 1077 -39.44 5.30 -2.94
CA ALA A 1077 -39.32 3.84 -2.92
C ALA A 1077 -40.68 3.18 -2.63
N LYS A 1078 -40.93 2.03 -3.25
CA LYS A 1078 -42.13 1.22 -3.02
C LYS A 1078 -41.94 0.33 -1.80
N LEU A 1079 -42.82 0.45 -0.81
CA LEU A 1079 -42.82 -0.44 0.36
C LEU A 1079 -43.60 -1.71 0.04
N LEU A 1080 -42.90 -2.77 -0.40
CA LEU A 1080 -43.51 -4.05 -0.79
C LEU A 1080 -43.92 -4.91 0.40
N LEU A 1081 -43.19 -4.77 1.51
CA LEU A 1081 -43.50 -5.42 2.78
C LEU A 1081 -43.15 -4.46 3.92
N ASP A 1082 -44.09 -4.19 4.82
CA ASP A 1082 -43.92 -3.27 5.95
C ASP A 1082 -43.92 -4.01 7.29
N GLY A 1083 -42.75 -4.09 7.93
CA GLY A 1083 -42.58 -4.72 9.23
C GLY A 1083 -42.60 -3.75 10.43
N ARG A 1084 -42.83 -2.45 10.24
CA ARG A 1084 -42.61 -1.42 11.29
C ARG A 1084 -43.53 -1.55 12.50
N ASN A 1085 -44.78 -1.94 12.27
CA ASN A 1085 -45.85 -1.91 13.27
C ASN A 1085 -46.19 -3.31 13.83
N ILE A 1086 -45.23 -4.23 13.86
CA ILE A 1086 -45.50 -5.61 14.26
C ILE A 1086 -45.83 -5.75 15.75
N VAL A 1087 -46.99 -6.36 15.98
CA VAL A 1087 -47.58 -6.94 17.20
C VAL A 1087 -47.02 -8.30 17.65
N VAL A 1088 -46.08 -8.45 18.59
CA VAL A 1088 -45.73 -9.79 19.12
C VAL A 1088 -46.48 -10.07 20.42
N PRO A 1089 -47.45 -11.02 20.46
CA PRO A 1089 -48.22 -11.32 21.66
C PRO A 1089 -47.35 -11.77 22.84
N GLY A 1090 -47.60 -11.21 24.03
CA GLY A 1090 -46.82 -11.47 25.25
C GLY A 1090 -45.52 -10.67 25.36
N TYR A 1091 -45.14 -9.96 24.28
CA TYR A 1091 -43.93 -9.15 24.20
C TYR A 1091 -44.22 -7.78 23.58
N GLU A 1092 -45.38 -7.19 23.88
CA GLU A 1092 -45.88 -5.96 23.24
C GLU A 1092 -44.97 -4.75 23.44
N LYS A 1093 -44.16 -4.76 24.51
CA LYS A 1093 -43.18 -3.71 24.81
C LYS A 1093 -41.85 -3.92 24.08
N GLY A 1094 -41.66 -5.04 23.41
CA GLY A 1094 -40.41 -5.42 22.79
C GLY A 1094 -40.03 -4.60 21.57
N ASN A 1095 -38.73 -4.60 21.26
CA ASN A 1095 -38.13 -3.85 20.17
C ASN A 1095 -38.24 -4.62 18.84
N PHE A 1096 -39.44 -5.07 18.47
CA PHE A 1096 -39.63 -5.86 17.25
C PHE A 1096 -39.81 -5.00 16.00
N ILE A 1097 -39.19 -5.46 14.90
CA ILE A 1097 -39.42 -5.00 13.53
C ILE A 1097 -39.52 -6.26 12.68
N GLY A 1098 -40.59 -6.39 11.89
CA GLY A 1098 -40.76 -7.51 10.97
C GLY A 1098 -39.91 -7.36 9.70
N PRO A 1099 -39.81 -8.42 8.88
CA PRO A 1099 -39.19 -8.34 7.57
C PRO A 1099 -39.79 -7.17 6.77
N THR A 1100 -38.95 -6.29 6.25
CA THR A 1100 -39.36 -5.11 5.46
C THR A 1100 -38.63 -5.11 4.12
N ILE A 1101 -39.34 -4.87 3.02
CA ILE A 1101 -38.76 -4.84 1.67
C ILE A 1101 -39.14 -3.52 0.99
N LEU A 1102 -38.13 -2.77 0.56
CA LEU A 1102 -38.27 -1.55 -0.26
C LEU A 1102 -37.79 -1.85 -1.68
N SER A 1103 -38.59 -1.54 -2.69
CA SER A 1103 -38.25 -1.69 -4.11
C SER A 1103 -38.17 -0.33 -4.82
N GLY A 1104 -37.46 -0.28 -5.95
CA GLY A 1104 -37.21 0.94 -6.70
C GLY A 1104 -36.29 1.92 -5.97
N VAL A 1105 -35.41 1.41 -5.09
CA VAL A 1105 -34.45 2.25 -4.36
C VAL A 1105 -33.31 2.66 -5.28
N THR A 1106 -32.92 3.94 -5.21
CA THR A 1106 -31.81 4.51 -5.98
C THR A 1106 -30.65 4.88 -5.06
N ALA A 1107 -29.45 5.03 -5.63
CA ALA A 1107 -28.22 5.26 -4.86
C ALA A 1107 -28.17 6.62 -4.12
N ASP A 1108 -29.06 7.55 -4.47
CA ASP A 1108 -29.18 8.87 -3.86
C ASP A 1108 -30.10 8.90 -2.62
N MET A 1109 -30.93 7.87 -2.40
CA MET A 1109 -31.84 7.78 -1.26
C MET A 1109 -31.07 7.59 0.07
N GLU A 1110 -31.55 8.21 1.15
CA GLU A 1110 -30.93 8.11 2.49
C GLU A 1110 -30.91 6.65 2.98
N CYS A 1111 -32.00 5.90 2.77
CA CYS A 1111 -32.10 4.48 3.15
C CYS A 1111 -31.06 3.58 2.45
N TYR A 1112 -30.50 4.02 1.32
CA TYR A 1112 -29.37 3.35 0.65
C TYR A 1112 -28.02 3.79 1.21
N LYS A 1113 -27.81 5.11 1.37
CA LYS A 1113 -26.55 5.71 1.83
C LYS A 1113 -26.19 5.30 3.26
N GLU A 1114 -27.19 5.17 4.12
CA GLU A 1114 -27.04 4.80 5.52
C GLU A 1114 -27.14 3.28 5.73
N GLU A 1115 -26.37 2.77 6.70
CA GLU A 1115 -26.48 1.38 7.15
C GLU A 1115 -27.71 1.24 8.05
N ILE A 1116 -28.74 0.53 7.58
CA ILE A 1116 -30.01 0.41 8.33
C ILE A 1116 -29.81 -0.42 9.60
N PHE A 1117 -29.08 -1.52 9.52
CA PHE A 1117 -28.78 -2.44 10.63
C PHE A 1117 -30.04 -2.99 11.33
N GLY A 1118 -30.99 -3.42 10.50
CA GLY A 1118 -32.28 -3.99 10.89
C GLY A 1118 -32.78 -4.97 9.82
N PRO A 1119 -33.93 -5.64 10.02
CA PRO A 1119 -34.45 -6.65 9.10
C PRO A 1119 -35.11 -6.01 7.87
N VAL A 1120 -34.33 -5.24 7.10
CA VAL A 1120 -34.77 -4.44 5.96
C VAL A 1120 -33.91 -4.77 4.75
N LEU A 1121 -34.56 -5.17 3.67
CA LEU A 1121 -33.94 -5.45 2.39
C LEU A 1121 -34.34 -4.37 1.38
N ILE A 1122 -33.36 -3.74 0.74
CA ILE A 1122 -33.63 -2.78 -0.35
C ILE A 1122 -33.31 -3.42 -1.70
N CYS A 1123 -34.21 -3.28 -2.65
CA CYS A 1123 -34.13 -3.82 -4.00
C CYS A 1123 -33.87 -2.68 -4.99
N MET A 1124 -32.85 -2.88 -5.80
CA MET A 1124 -32.40 -1.99 -6.87
C MET A 1124 -32.39 -2.76 -8.19
N LYS A 1125 -32.31 -2.02 -9.29
CA LYS A 1125 -32.22 -2.55 -10.65
C LYS A 1125 -30.93 -2.11 -11.32
N ALA A 1126 -30.40 -2.96 -12.18
CA ALA A 1126 -29.37 -2.63 -13.17
C ALA A 1126 -29.69 -3.32 -14.51
N ASP A 1127 -29.30 -2.69 -15.62
CA ASP A 1127 -29.49 -3.25 -16.96
C ASP A 1127 -28.39 -4.27 -17.31
N SER A 1128 -27.22 -4.18 -16.66
CA SER A 1128 -26.10 -5.11 -16.88
C SER A 1128 -25.29 -5.40 -15.62
N LEU A 1129 -24.43 -6.43 -15.69
CA LEU A 1129 -23.49 -6.76 -14.62
C LEU A 1129 -22.50 -5.61 -14.35
N GLU A 1130 -22.05 -4.92 -15.41
CA GLU A 1130 -21.16 -3.76 -15.29
C GLU A 1130 -21.82 -2.63 -14.52
N GLU A 1131 -23.08 -2.32 -14.81
CA GLU A 1131 -23.83 -1.31 -14.08
C GLU A 1131 -24.00 -1.72 -12.62
N ALA A 1132 -24.36 -2.97 -12.34
CA ALA A 1132 -24.47 -3.48 -10.99
C ALA A 1132 -23.16 -3.36 -10.21
N ILE A 1133 -22.03 -3.79 -10.78
CA ILE A 1133 -20.69 -3.63 -10.19
C ILE A 1133 -20.39 -2.14 -9.94
N ASN A 1134 -20.74 -1.24 -10.86
CA ASN A 1134 -20.54 0.19 -10.69
C ASN A 1134 -21.39 0.77 -9.55
N ILE A 1135 -22.63 0.32 -9.36
CA ILE A 1135 -23.49 0.73 -8.22
C ILE A 1135 -22.81 0.37 -6.90
N LEU A 1136 -22.31 -0.87 -6.79
CA LEU A 1136 -21.62 -1.37 -5.60
C LEU A 1136 -20.30 -0.62 -5.37
N ASN A 1137 -19.47 -0.46 -6.41
CA ASN A 1137 -18.17 0.20 -6.29
C ASN A 1137 -18.27 1.70 -5.96
N LYS A 1138 -19.37 2.37 -6.33
CA LYS A 1138 -19.66 3.75 -5.90
C LYS A 1138 -20.06 3.84 -4.43
N ASN A 1139 -20.45 2.75 -3.79
CA ASN A 1139 -20.73 2.74 -2.36
C ASN A 1139 -19.42 2.97 -1.57
N LYS A 1140 -19.51 3.76 -0.50
CA LYS A 1140 -18.35 4.06 0.36
C LYS A 1140 -17.88 2.85 1.16
N TYR A 1141 -18.78 1.91 1.46
CA TYR A 1141 -18.51 0.68 2.20
C TYR A 1141 -17.98 -0.42 1.28
N GLY A 1142 -17.20 -1.33 1.84
CA GLY A 1142 -16.51 -2.39 1.10
C GLY A 1142 -16.32 -3.67 1.90
N ASN A 1143 -17.24 -3.99 2.81
CA ASN A 1143 -17.13 -5.18 3.66
C ASN A 1143 -17.31 -6.48 2.86
N GLY A 1144 -18.52 -6.75 2.36
CA GLY A 1144 -18.83 -7.94 1.58
C GLY A 1144 -19.76 -7.69 0.40
N ALA A 1145 -19.68 -8.55 -0.62
CA ALA A 1145 -20.60 -8.56 -1.75
C ALA A 1145 -20.81 -9.99 -2.25
N ALA A 1146 -21.96 -10.28 -2.84
CA ALA A 1146 -22.28 -11.57 -3.41
C ALA A 1146 -22.83 -11.46 -4.83
N ILE A 1147 -22.63 -12.50 -5.65
CA ILE A 1147 -23.28 -12.69 -6.95
C ILE A 1147 -23.95 -14.06 -7.00
N PHE A 1148 -25.16 -14.12 -7.55
CA PHE A 1148 -25.86 -15.36 -7.87
C PHE A 1148 -25.89 -15.52 -9.39
N THR A 1149 -25.29 -16.58 -9.91
CA THR A 1149 -25.15 -16.86 -11.35
C THR A 1149 -24.67 -18.29 -11.59
N THR A 1150 -24.96 -18.83 -12.78
CA THR A 1150 -24.37 -20.08 -13.30
C THR A 1150 -23.21 -19.81 -14.25
N SER A 1151 -23.03 -18.57 -14.69
CA SER A 1151 -21.99 -18.15 -15.62
C SER A 1151 -20.64 -17.96 -14.92
N GLY A 1152 -19.68 -18.83 -15.23
CA GLY A 1152 -18.30 -18.68 -14.76
C GLY A 1152 -17.63 -17.38 -15.24
N ALA A 1153 -18.03 -16.86 -16.41
CA ALA A 1153 -17.55 -15.57 -16.90
C ALA A 1153 -18.06 -14.39 -16.06
N ALA A 1154 -19.35 -14.41 -15.69
CA ALA A 1154 -19.95 -13.40 -14.81
C ALA A 1154 -19.32 -13.45 -13.41
N ALA A 1155 -19.18 -14.66 -12.84
CA ALA A 1155 -18.54 -14.87 -11.55
C ALA A 1155 -17.09 -14.36 -11.53
N ARG A 1156 -16.29 -14.71 -12.55
CA ARG A 1156 -14.90 -14.25 -12.69
C ARG A 1156 -14.80 -12.73 -12.85
N LYS A 1157 -15.70 -12.14 -13.64
CA LYS A 1157 -15.75 -10.68 -13.81
C LYS A 1157 -16.07 -9.99 -12.48
N PHE A 1158 -17.11 -10.45 -11.80
CA PHE A 1158 -17.53 -9.93 -10.50
C PHE A 1158 -16.40 -9.98 -9.47
N GLN A 1159 -15.79 -11.15 -9.22
CA GLN A 1159 -14.71 -11.26 -8.23
C GLN A 1159 -13.51 -10.36 -8.52
N THR A 1160 -13.24 -10.08 -9.80
CA THR A 1160 -12.07 -9.29 -10.24
C THR A 1160 -12.34 -7.78 -10.15
N GLU A 1161 -13.54 -7.35 -10.53
CA GLU A 1161 -13.88 -5.93 -10.65
C GLU A 1161 -14.55 -5.34 -9.41
N ILE A 1162 -15.17 -6.17 -8.56
CA ILE A 1162 -15.76 -5.68 -7.30
C ILE A 1162 -14.67 -5.24 -6.33
N GLU A 1163 -14.87 -4.15 -5.58
CA GLU A 1163 -13.85 -3.63 -4.65
C GLU A 1163 -14.06 -4.10 -3.20
N ALA A 1164 -15.09 -4.90 -2.91
CA ALA A 1164 -15.37 -5.44 -1.57
C ALA A 1164 -14.31 -6.46 -1.11
N GLY A 1165 -14.03 -6.48 0.20
CA GLY A 1165 -13.02 -7.35 0.81
C GLY A 1165 -13.42 -8.83 0.88
N GLN A 1166 -14.71 -9.12 1.01
CA GLN A 1166 -15.28 -10.47 1.01
C GLN A 1166 -16.22 -10.66 -0.19
N VAL A 1167 -16.02 -11.73 -0.96
CA VAL A 1167 -16.76 -11.99 -2.19
C VAL A 1167 -17.42 -13.36 -2.12
N GLY A 1168 -18.74 -13.40 -2.30
CA GLY A 1168 -19.53 -14.63 -2.38
C GLY A 1168 -19.95 -14.93 -3.81
N ILE A 1169 -19.66 -16.13 -4.31
CA ILE A 1169 -20.21 -16.63 -5.57
C ILE A 1169 -21.20 -17.73 -5.22
N ASN A 1170 -22.48 -17.44 -5.40
CA ASN A 1170 -23.62 -18.24 -4.93
C ASN A 1170 -23.66 -18.45 -3.41
N VAL A 1171 -22.90 -17.64 -2.66
CA VAL A 1171 -22.84 -17.64 -1.19
C VAL A 1171 -23.24 -16.25 -0.70
N PRO A 1172 -24.38 -16.09 0.01
CA PRO A 1172 -24.88 -14.77 0.38
C PRO A 1172 -24.03 -14.07 1.46
N ILE A 1173 -23.48 -14.85 2.40
CA ILE A 1173 -22.69 -14.38 3.53
C ILE A 1173 -21.31 -15.05 3.43
N PRO A 1174 -20.35 -14.46 2.70
CA PRO A 1174 -19.02 -15.04 2.49
C PRO A 1174 -18.09 -14.77 3.68
N VAL A 1175 -18.51 -15.15 4.90
CA VAL A 1175 -17.64 -15.02 6.09
C VAL A 1175 -16.52 -16.07 6.02
N PRO A 1176 -15.25 -15.64 6.02
CA PRO A 1176 -14.13 -16.57 5.89
C PRO A 1176 -14.00 -17.48 7.12
N LEU A 1177 -13.53 -18.71 6.89
CA LEU A 1177 -13.10 -19.58 7.99
C LEU A 1177 -11.83 -19.02 8.67
N PRO A 1178 -11.57 -19.32 9.95
CA PRO A 1178 -10.52 -18.65 10.73
C PRO A 1178 -9.07 -18.85 10.29
N PHE A 1179 -8.78 -19.79 9.39
CA PHE A 1179 -7.47 -19.92 8.76
C PHE A 1179 -7.26 -18.91 7.62
N PHE A 1180 -8.33 -18.31 7.09
CA PHE A 1180 -8.33 -17.02 6.40
C PHE A 1180 -8.62 -15.89 7.39
N SER A 1181 -8.55 -14.64 6.96
CA SER A 1181 -8.83 -13.46 7.79
C SER A 1181 -10.15 -12.80 7.40
N PHE A 1182 -10.85 -12.17 8.36
CA PHE A 1182 -12.00 -11.30 8.04
C PHE A 1182 -11.51 -10.06 7.31
N THR A 1183 -11.81 -9.95 6.02
CA THR A 1183 -11.30 -8.87 5.17
C THR A 1183 -12.38 -7.82 4.91
N GLY A 1184 -12.06 -6.56 5.20
CA GLY A 1184 -12.86 -5.40 4.78
C GLY A 1184 -12.04 -4.47 3.89
N SER A 1185 -12.71 -3.66 3.07
CA SER A 1185 -12.09 -2.63 2.25
C SER A 1185 -12.85 -1.30 2.35
N LYS A 1186 -12.27 -0.24 1.75
CA LYS A 1186 -12.83 1.12 1.74
C LYS A 1186 -13.18 1.63 3.15
N ALA A 1187 -14.31 2.30 3.32
CA ALA A 1187 -14.75 2.81 4.62
C ALA A 1187 -15.21 1.72 5.60
N SER A 1188 -15.19 0.43 5.22
CA SER A 1188 -15.52 -0.66 6.14
C SER A 1188 -14.31 -1.17 6.94
N PHE A 1189 -13.09 -0.73 6.61
CA PHE A 1189 -11.90 -1.13 7.36
C PHE A 1189 -10.84 -0.03 7.35
N ALA A 1190 -10.26 0.27 8.51
CA ALA A 1190 -9.07 1.11 8.64
C ALA A 1190 -7.94 0.32 9.32
N GLY A 1191 -6.78 0.31 8.67
CA GLY A 1191 -5.63 -0.53 9.02
C GLY A 1191 -5.05 -1.25 7.80
N ASP A 1192 -4.03 -2.06 8.03
CA ASP A 1192 -3.31 -2.86 7.03
C ASP A 1192 -3.37 -4.37 7.32
N LEU A 1193 -3.52 -4.76 8.59
CA LEU A 1193 -3.63 -6.15 9.04
C LEU A 1193 -5.05 -6.48 9.52
N ASN A 1194 -5.65 -7.52 8.93
CA ASN A 1194 -7.02 -7.96 9.18
C ASN A 1194 -7.16 -8.88 10.42
N PHE A 1195 -8.40 -9.16 10.81
CA PHE A 1195 -8.72 -9.97 11.99
C PHE A 1195 -8.42 -11.45 11.79
N TYR A 1196 -7.92 -12.09 12.85
CA TYR A 1196 -7.62 -13.52 12.96
C TYR A 1196 -6.88 -14.11 11.75
N GLY A 1197 -6.71 -15.43 11.69
CA GLY A 1197 -5.83 -16.07 10.70
C GLY A 1197 -4.38 -15.58 10.81
N LYS A 1198 -3.63 -15.70 9.72
CA LYS A 1198 -2.24 -15.22 9.65
C LYS A 1198 -2.13 -13.70 9.82
N ALA A 1199 -3.12 -12.94 9.35
CA ALA A 1199 -3.10 -11.48 9.50
C ALA A 1199 -3.23 -11.08 10.98
N GLY A 1200 -4.09 -11.76 11.76
CA GLY A 1200 -4.20 -11.54 13.19
C GLY A 1200 -2.92 -11.88 13.96
N VAL A 1201 -2.21 -12.95 13.56
CA VAL A 1201 -0.90 -13.30 14.15
C VAL A 1201 0.14 -12.21 13.85
N ASN A 1202 0.16 -11.68 12.63
CA ASN A 1202 1.01 -10.53 12.30
C ASN A 1202 0.61 -9.30 13.12
N PHE A 1203 -0.68 -9.00 13.28
CA PHE A 1203 -1.14 -7.83 14.02
C PHE A 1203 -0.70 -7.85 15.50
N TYR A 1204 -0.68 -9.03 16.12
CA TYR A 1204 -0.34 -9.23 17.53
C TYR A 1204 1.12 -9.66 17.78
N THR A 1205 1.97 -9.69 16.77
CA THR A 1205 3.41 -9.96 16.91
C THR A 1205 4.21 -8.91 16.18
N GLN A 1206 5.51 -8.82 16.45
CA GLN A 1206 6.45 -8.03 15.67
C GLN A 1206 7.65 -8.87 15.25
N ILE A 1207 8.20 -8.57 14.08
CA ILE A 1207 9.40 -9.22 13.59
C ILE A 1207 10.63 -8.55 14.21
N LYS A 1208 11.47 -9.37 14.85
CA LYS A 1208 12.84 -9.00 15.21
C LYS A 1208 13.79 -9.77 14.32
N THR A 1209 14.74 -9.07 13.69
CA THR A 1209 15.73 -9.64 12.78
C THR A 1209 17.07 -9.78 13.51
N ILE A 1210 17.66 -10.97 13.47
CA ILE A 1210 18.95 -11.27 14.05
C ILE A 1210 19.92 -11.62 12.91
N THR A 1211 21.05 -10.94 12.87
CA THR A 1211 22.17 -11.25 11.98
C THR A 1211 23.38 -11.61 12.84
N GLN A 1212 24.00 -12.76 12.57
CA GLN A 1212 25.09 -13.28 13.39
C GLN A 1212 26.27 -13.75 12.57
N GLN A 1213 27.46 -13.60 13.14
CA GLN A 1213 28.71 -14.18 12.64
C GLN A 1213 29.47 -14.82 13.78
N TRP A 1214 30.00 -16.02 13.55
CA TRP A 1214 30.90 -16.70 14.49
C TRP A 1214 32.15 -17.11 13.72
N LYS A 1215 33.31 -16.58 14.12
CA LYS A 1215 34.62 -16.83 13.47
C LYS A 1215 35.60 -17.39 14.49
N ASP A 1216 36.45 -18.31 14.06
CA ASP A 1216 37.65 -18.70 14.80
C ASP A 1216 38.73 -17.60 14.66
N LEU A 1217 39.51 -17.30 15.71
CA LEU A 1217 40.55 -16.25 15.72
C LEU A 1217 41.90 -16.74 15.11
N PRO A 1218 42.71 -15.90 14.42
CA PRO A 1218 42.40 -14.90 13.39
C PRO A 1218 43.19 -15.12 12.07
N THR A 1219 42.68 -14.62 10.94
CA THR A 1219 43.51 -14.19 9.78
C THR A 1219 43.23 -12.74 9.44
N GLY A 1220 44.30 -11.97 9.26
CA GLY A 1220 44.27 -10.52 9.04
C GLY A 1220 43.69 -10.15 7.69
N SER A 1221 42.71 -9.26 7.69
CA SER A 1221 42.33 -8.46 6.53
C SER A 1221 42.17 -7.01 6.98
N GLY A 1222 42.66 -6.07 6.16
CA GLY A 1222 42.62 -4.62 6.43
C GLY A 1222 41.21 -4.06 6.61
N VAL A 1223 41.15 -2.82 7.12
CA VAL A 1223 39.89 -2.09 7.35
C VAL A 1223 39.20 -1.81 6.01
N SER A 1224 37.94 -2.22 5.86
CA SER A 1224 37.08 -1.81 4.74
C SER A 1224 35.88 -1.06 5.29
N LEU A 1225 35.67 0.17 4.81
CA LEU A 1225 34.54 1.02 5.20
C LEU A 1225 33.27 0.75 4.37
N ALA A 1226 33.34 -0.11 3.35
CA ALA A 1226 32.19 -0.48 2.52
C ALA A 1226 31.24 -1.44 3.25
N MET A 1227 29.93 -1.39 2.94
CA MET A 1227 28.98 -2.39 3.46
C MET A 1227 29.29 -3.80 2.93
N PRO A 1228 29.01 -4.86 3.71
CA PRO A 1228 29.01 -6.22 3.19
C PRO A 1228 27.89 -6.34 2.15
N THR A 1229 28.24 -6.45 0.87
CA THR A 1229 27.30 -6.74 -0.21
C THR A 1229 27.26 -8.24 -0.51
N SER A 1230 26.13 -8.72 -1.02
CA SER A 1230 25.96 -10.11 -1.48
C SER A 1230 26.84 -10.42 -2.71
N GLN A 1231 27.19 -9.39 -3.48
CA GLN A 1231 28.01 -9.46 -4.68
C GLN A 1231 29.38 -8.80 -4.42
N LYS A 1232 30.47 -9.59 -4.52
CA LYS A 1232 31.80 -9.05 -4.83
C LYS A 1232 31.87 -8.92 -6.34
N LEU A 1233 31.83 -7.69 -6.86
CA LEU A 1233 32.27 -7.41 -8.23
C LEU A 1233 33.80 -7.51 -8.32
#